data_AF-A0A383WDP6-F1
#
_entry.id   AF-A0A383WDP6-F1
#
_cell.length_a   1.000
_cell.length_b   1.000
_cell.length_c   1.000
_cell.angle_alpha   90.00
_cell.angle_beta   90.00
_cell.angle_gamma   90.00
#
_symmetry.space_group_name_H-M   'P 1'
#
loop_
_entity.id
_entity.type
_entity.pdbx_description
1 polymer ?
#
loop_
_entity_poly.entity_id
_entity_poly.type
_entity_poly.pdbx_seq_one_letter_code
_entity_poly.pdbx_strand_id
1 'polypeptide(L)'
;MNADLQQLCAAAAAPAPGRTLGRVLRQQAAHSAGTLLAWLQQRPEQLRFDLLQQRLQQPLSRREACVPPFSIMADVWIQGCDCLDIMNTALRNATQAPATGCSAAAVAAAMLQQLEQSVTAAAAGLRSAAASCSGSHRRSWQQHWQRQQQQQQQQQQQQQQQQQQQQQEPASRERRILLLNCNALLAMQIKLAMQGKGGSRLLPKVLQQAGLQLLLALAAPVQLLNLASWQDFVREACGAVFDTSQQLFVLRAAADTVACADDGSATPQQGQLTTLAAAHPEAFPALIDCCMRSDKPGAQNMLIAAELLAHAVVAVLEEEVLANTAAVAGLASALTSLVKQTVQYTTAAVSMQQAQSAAAGPEADAYFPAAVPSILEALCDPYEPALERTAALFATSSSDSSTGSQVQASAALLAVVLARSIVQLADAMEAAGPQLLFDSLVAGPAFCREWASDGGMMLARPGPCPGQHSDNAEVQWRQLWQQLVLRATQCVWEVVSSGRTAAGAAAAAAAAAVEAPAAASTAGGSPAGRASSDEASSDEASSNVTATGAAAYGSSSRGSGNTASSSNSRSSSQQVQWSYLLHLQQLNPRWAAAVAEYEAGLQNIAQQLGQDYDSVSCAEIPDAHVGQQYAAALKLCRALAAVAPVPVVCNNPGCESLAGLTEAAAASKACAGCRCRYCSAACQTADWRRHKRACRCMAAAGTTCG
;
A
#
# COMPACT_ATOMS: atom_id res chain seq x y z
N MET A 1 56.18 17.84 -23.94
CA MET A 1 54.71 17.80 -23.79
C MET A 1 53.98 17.24 -25.00
N ASN A 2 54.26 17.64 -26.26
CA ASN A 2 53.51 17.11 -27.42
C ASN A 2 54.19 15.94 -28.18
N ALA A 3 55.39 15.50 -27.77
CA ALA A 3 56.08 14.34 -28.37
C ALA A 3 55.91 13.06 -27.54
N ASP A 4 55.86 13.21 -26.21
CA ASP A 4 55.88 12.13 -25.23
C ASP A 4 54.57 11.30 -25.20
N LEU A 5 53.52 11.81 -25.87
CA LEU A 5 52.17 11.22 -25.89
C LEU A 5 52.03 9.98 -26.77
N GLN A 6 52.92 9.74 -27.75
CA GLN A 6 52.76 8.63 -28.70
C GLN A 6 53.32 7.28 -28.22
N GLN A 7 54.23 7.27 -27.24
CA GLN A 7 55.04 6.08 -26.95
C GLN A 7 54.44 5.11 -25.91
N LEU A 8 53.26 5.44 -25.35
CA LEU A 8 52.59 4.66 -24.29
C LEU A 8 51.50 3.68 -24.79
N CYS A 9 51.31 3.52 -26.10
CA CYS A 9 50.19 2.75 -26.67
C CYS A 9 50.44 1.22 -26.80
N ALA A 10 51.42 0.64 -26.10
CA ALA A 10 51.86 -0.74 -26.33
C ALA A 10 51.55 -1.71 -25.16
N ALA A 11 50.69 -2.69 -25.46
CA ALA A 11 50.51 -3.99 -24.79
C ALA A 11 50.10 -4.08 -23.29
N ALA A 12 48.87 -4.57 -23.05
CA ALA A 12 48.56 -5.62 -22.05
C ALA A 12 47.14 -6.21 -22.27
N ALA A 13 46.90 -7.44 -21.81
CA ALA A 13 45.63 -8.17 -22.03
C ALA A 13 44.54 -7.88 -20.96
N ALA A 14 43.28 -8.20 -21.29
CA ALA A 14 42.09 -7.87 -20.50
C ALA A 14 41.56 -9.02 -19.62
N PRO A 15 40.74 -8.71 -18.59
CA PRO A 15 39.76 -9.66 -18.06
C PRO A 15 38.32 -9.11 -17.90
N ALA A 16 37.36 -9.79 -18.54
CA ALA A 16 35.91 -9.90 -18.25
C ALA A 16 35.09 -8.64 -17.81
N PRO A 17 34.14 -8.13 -18.65
CA PRO A 17 33.28 -6.99 -18.33
C PRO A 17 32.43 -7.07 -17.06
N GLY A 18 32.07 -8.27 -16.58
CA GLY A 18 31.24 -8.45 -15.39
C GLY A 18 31.83 -7.83 -14.11
N ARG A 19 33.15 -7.64 -14.06
CA ARG A 19 33.82 -6.94 -12.95
C ARG A 19 33.53 -5.43 -12.91
N THR A 20 33.10 -4.81 -14.01
CA THR A 20 32.85 -3.37 -14.08
C THR A 20 31.44 -3.01 -13.60
N LEU A 21 30.40 -3.68 -14.09
CA LEU A 21 29.04 -3.54 -13.54
C LEU A 21 29.03 -3.95 -12.05
N GLY A 22 29.69 -5.07 -11.74
CA GLY A 22 29.93 -5.50 -10.37
C GLY A 22 30.90 -4.63 -9.55
N ARG A 23 31.45 -3.54 -10.10
CA ARG A 23 32.15 -2.47 -9.37
C ARG A 23 31.28 -1.23 -9.20
N VAL A 24 30.48 -0.84 -10.20
CA VAL A 24 29.49 0.24 -10.08
C VAL A 24 28.44 -0.10 -9.02
N LEU A 25 27.88 -1.32 -9.05
CA LEU A 25 26.92 -1.80 -8.05
C LEU A 25 27.53 -2.05 -6.66
N ARG A 26 28.85 -2.24 -6.56
CA ARG A 26 29.58 -2.30 -5.28
C ARG A 26 30.18 -0.96 -4.87
N GLN A 27 30.06 0.09 -5.69
CA GLN A 27 30.56 1.40 -5.35
C GLN A 27 29.54 2.15 -4.50
N GLN A 28 30.06 2.75 -3.43
CA GLN A 28 29.32 3.62 -2.52
C GLN A 28 28.61 4.77 -3.26
N ALA A 29 28.99 5.11 -4.51
CA ALA A 29 28.28 6.07 -5.35
C ALA A 29 26.79 5.72 -5.59
N ALA A 30 26.46 4.47 -5.95
CA ALA A 30 25.07 4.08 -6.20
C ALA A 30 24.24 4.06 -4.90
N HIS A 31 24.82 3.51 -3.83
CA HIS A 31 24.23 3.55 -2.48
C HIS A 31 24.03 4.98 -1.99
N SER A 32 25.03 5.87 -2.15
CA SER A 32 24.96 7.27 -1.76
C SER A 32 23.96 8.05 -2.60
N ALA A 33 23.83 7.78 -3.91
CA ALA A 33 22.80 8.40 -4.74
C ALA A 33 21.39 8.01 -4.26
N GLY A 34 21.14 6.72 -3.99
CA GLY A 34 19.86 6.26 -3.42
C GLY A 34 19.61 6.83 -2.01
N THR A 35 20.64 6.88 -1.16
CA THR A 35 20.56 7.44 0.19
C THR A 35 20.29 8.95 0.15
N LEU A 36 20.94 9.68 -0.76
CA LEU A 36 20.75 11.10 -0.98
C LEU A 36 19.32 11.38 -1.47
N LEU A 37 18.84 10.63 -2.47
CA LEU A 37 17.46 10.75 -2.97
C LEU A 37 16.42 10.47 -1.86
N ALA A 38 16.61 9.41 -1.06
CA ALA A 38 15.73 9.11 0.08
C ALA A 38 15.78 10.19 1.18
N TRP A 39 16.97 10.68 1.52
CA TRP A 39 17.15 11.78 2.49
C TRP A 39 16.49 13.09 2.01
N LEU A 40 16.56 13.37 0.71
CA LEU A 40 15.97 14.54 0.07
C LEU A 40 14.45 14.45 -0.11
N GLN A 41 13.90 13.25 -0.29
CA GLN A 41 12.46 13.00 -0.18
C GLN A 41 11.94 13.25 1.25
N GLN A 42 12.74 12.93 2.28
CA GLN A 42 12.38 13.12 3.69
C GLN A 42 12.56 14.57 4.20
N ARG A 43 13.39 15.40 3.53
CA ARG A 43 13.77 16.75 3.99
C ARG A 43 13.82 17.79 2.86
N PRO A 44 12.73 18.00 2.09
CA PRO A 44 12.72 18.89 0.93
C PRO A 44 13.06 20.35 1.27
N GLU A 45 12.83 20.79 2.51
CA GLU A 45 13.14 22.13 3.02
C GLU A 45 14.64 22.42 3.15
N GLN A 46 15.51 21.40 3.16
CA GLN A 46 16.97 21.61 3.19
C GLN A 46 17.56 21.87 1.79
N LEU A 47 16.84 21.52 0.71
CA LEU A 47 17.17 21.96 -0.65
C LEU A 47 16.68 23.39 -0.90
N ARG A 48 17.49 24.37 -0.50
CA ARG A 48 17.28 25.78 -0.83
C ARG A 48 17.59 26.09 -2.30
N PHE A 49 16.67 25.67 -3.19
CA PHE A 49 16.76 25.90 -4.64
C PHE A 49 16.84 27.37 -5.04
N ASP A 50 16.35 28.27 -4.19
CA ASP A 50 16.52 29.71 -4.32
C ASP A 50 18.00 30.12 -4.39
N LEU A 51 18.89 29.41 -3.69
CA LEU A 51 20.35 29.63 -3.75
C LEU A 51 21.00 28.93 -4.96
N LEU A 52 20.49 27.76 -5.37
CA LEU A 52 20.92 27.05 -6.60
C LEU A 52 20.68 27.92 -7.83
N GLN A 53 19.44 28.38 -8.01
CA GLN A 53 19.03 29.15 -9.19
C GLN A 53 19.74 30.50 -9.26
N GLN A 54 19.91 31.17 -8.12
CA GLN A 54 20.69 32.41 -8.01
C GLN A 54 22.17 32.23 -8.39
N ARG A 55 22.73 31.01 -8.28
CA ARG A 55 24.12 30.66 -8.64
C ARG A 55 24.26 30.02 -10.03
N LEU A 56 23.17 29.61 -10.66
CA LEU A 56 23.07 29.26 -12.09
C LEU A 56 22.87 30.52 -12.96
N GLN A 57 22.15 31.53 -12.46
CA GLN A 57 21.90 32.79 -13.15
C GLN A 57 23.02 33.84 -13.00
N GLN A 58 24.06 33.57 -12.22
CA GLN A 58 25.23 34.46 -12.14
C GLN A 58 26.17 34.27 -13.34
N PRO A 59 26.65 35.37 -13.96
CA PRO A 59 27.72 35.30 -14.95
C PRO A 59 28.95 34.57 -14.39
N LEU A 60 29.67 33.83 -15.24
CA LEU A 60 30.85 33.05 -14.83
C LEU A 60 31.88 33.90 -14.08
N SER A 61 32.11 35.14 -14.51
CA SER A 61 32.98 36.15 -13.88
C SER A 61 32.50 36.67 -12.51
N ARG A 62 31.39 36.15 -11.97
CA ARG A 62 30.88 36.48 -10.63
C ARG A 62 30.81 35.28 -9.68
N ARG A 63 30.99 34.05 -10.18
CA ARG A 63 30.83 32.80 -9.40
C ARG A 63 31.90 32.56 -8.34
N GLU A 64 33.07 33.20 -8.46
CA GLU A 64 34.22 33.00 -7.55
C GLU A 64 34.08 33.79 -6.24
N ALA A 65 33.13 34.73 -6.14
CA ALA A 65 32.97 35.62 -5.00
C ALA A 65 31.97 35.09 -3.96
N CYS A 66 32.51 34.36 -2.96
CA CYS A 66 31.82 33.87 -1.75
C CYS A 66 30.78 32.76 -1.96
N VAL A 67 31.18 31.52 -1.65
CA VAL A 67 30.31 30.35 -1.60
C VAL A 67 29.78 30.18 -0.16
N PRO A 68 28.46 30.30 0.10
CA PRO A 68 27.91 30.04 1.43
C PRO A 68 27.98 28.53 1.76
N PRO A 69 28.09 28.12 3.05
CA PRO A 69 28.22 26.70 3.42
C PRO A 69 27.03 25.85 2.97
N PHE A 70 25.83 26.43 2.82
CA PHE A 70 24.66 25.76 2.25
C PHE A 70 24.79 25.41 0.76
N SER A 71 25.77 25.99 0.05
CA SER A 71 26.06 25.64 -1.34
C SER A 71 26.68 24.24 -1.49
N ILE A 72 27.28 23.67 -0.45
CA ILE A 72 27.91 22.33 -0.56
C ILE A 72 26.84 21.28 -0.93
N MET A 73 25.64 21.37 -0.37
CA MET A 73 24.50 20.53 -0.76
C MET A 73 24.02 20.81 -2.18
N ALA A 74 24.07 22.07 -2.63
CA ALA A 74 23.72 22.47 -3.99
C ALA A 74 24.72 21.93 -5.03
N ASP A 75 26.01 22.00 -4.74
CA ASP A 75 27.09 21.49 -5.59
C ASP A 75 27.07 19.96 -5.64
N VAL A 76 26.97 19.27 -4.50
CA VAL A 76 26.81 17.80 -4.43
C VAL A 76 25.53 17.34 -5.14
N TRP A 77 24.46 18.13 -5.12
CA TRP A 77 23.23 17.83 -5.87
C TRP A 77 23.42 17.97 -7.38
N ILE A 78 23.93 19.12 -7.88
CA ILE A 78 24.20 19.31 -9.32
C ILE A 78 25.17 18.24 -9.82
N GLN A 79 26.30 18.04 -9.13
CA GLN A 79 27.31 17.07 -9.52
C GLN A 79 26.79 15.63 -9.42
N GLY A 80 25.85 15.36 -8.52
CA GLY A 80 25.08 14.11 -8.48
C GLY A 80 24.16 13.92 -9.69
N CYS A 81 23.46 14.97 -10.13
CA CYS A 81 22.64 14.96 -11.34
C CYS A 81 23.50 14.73 -12.59
N ASP A 82 24.59 15.48 -12.73
CA ASP A 82 25.54 15.35 -13.84
C ASP A 82 26.12 13.91 -13.89
N CYS A 83 26.52 13.35 -12.74
CA CYS A 83 26.95 11.96 -12.66
C CYS A 83 25.86 10.97 -13.07
N LEU A 84 24.59 11.20 -12.68
CA LEU A 84 23.47 10.33 -13.04
C LEU A 84 23.14 10.39 -14.53
N ASP A 85 23.15 11.57 -15.16
CA ASP A 85 22.89 11.71 -16.60
C ASP A 85 24.09 11.22 -17.45
N ILE A 86 25.33 11.36 -16.96
CA ILE A 86 26.51 10.70 -17.55
C ILE A 86 26.38 9.17 -17.45
N MET A 87 25.97 8.63 -16.29
CA MET A 87 25.71 7.19 -16.12
C MET A 87 24.57 6.70 -17.02
N ASN A 88 23.49 7.47 -17.16
CA ASN A 88 22.35 7.19 -18.05
C ASN A 88 22.80 7.15 -19.52
N THR A 89 23.54 8.16 -19.96
CA THR A 89 24.09 8.24 -21.32
C THR A 89 25.05 7.07 -21.59
N ALA A 90 25.93 6.74 -20.64
CA ALA A 90 26.85 5.61 -20.75
C ALA A 90 26.12 4.26 -20.81
N LEU A 91 25.08 4.05 -19.99
CA LEU A 91 24.24 2.85 -20.02
C LEU A 91 23.48 2.72 -21.34
N ARG A 92 22.80 3.78 -21.80
CA ARG A 92 22.07 3.79 -23.08
C ARG A 92 23.00 3.49 -24.26
N ASN A 93 24.17 4.15 -24.31
CA ASN A 93 25.16 3.89 -25.35
C ASN A 93 25.67 2.44 -25.32
N ALA A 94 25.93 1.89 -24.12
CA ALA A 94 26.32 0.48 -23.95
C ALA A 94 25.22 -0.52 -24.36
N THR A 95 23.94 -0.17 -24.23
CA THR A 95 22.82 -0.99 -24.74
C THR A 95 22.62 -0.89 -26.26
N GLN A 96 23.10 0.19 -26.90
CA GLN A 96 22.89 0.44 -28.34
C GLN A 96 24.04 -0.07 -29.23
N ALA A 97 25.25 -0.21 -28.69
CA ALA A 97 26.40 -0.72 -29.46
C ALA A 97 27.30 -1.62 -28.59
N PRO A 98 27.34 -2.95 -28.83
CA PRO A 98 28.29 -3.86 -28.20
C PRO A 98 29.70 -3.72 -28.83
N ALA A 99 30.29 -2.53 -28.72
CA ALA A 99 31.57 -2.17 -29.32
C ALA A 99 32.72 -2.18 -28.28
N THR A 100 33.85 -2.77 -28.64
CA THR A 100 35.01 -2.93 -27.76
C THR A 100 35.96 -1.75 -27.81
N GLY A 101 36.21 -1.11 -26.66
CA GLY A 101 37.46 -0.39 -26.39
C GLY A 101 37.42 1.14 -26.42
N CYS A 102 37.05 1.76 -25.30
CA CYS A 102 37.45 3.13 -24.96
C CYS A 102 37.54 3.26 -23.43
N SER A 103 38.52 4.00 -22.89
CA SER A 103 38.82 4.02 -21.45
C SER A 103 38.54 5.38 -20.78
N ALA A 104 37.56 5.41 -19.89
CA ALA A 104 37.14 6.62 -19.17
C ALA A 104 38.10 7.09 -18.05
N ALA A 105 39.16 6.33 -17.76
CA ALA A 105 40.03 6.56 -16.60
C ALA A 105 40.85 7.86 -16.68
N ALA A 106 41.17 8.34 -17.89
CA ALA A 106 41.94 9.57 -18.08
C ALA A 106 41.18 10.84 -17.66
N VAL A 107 39.85 10.85 -17.81
CA VAL A 107 39.01 12.02 -17.48
C VAL A 107 38.90 12.21 -15.96
N ALA A 108 38.74 11.12 -15.22
CA ALA A 108 38.59 11.17 -13.76
C ALA A 108 39.85 11.70 -13.03
N ALA A 109 41.04 11.47 -13.59
CA ALA A 109 42.30 11.95 -13.00
C ALA A 109 42.44 13.49 -13.09
N ALA A 110 42.03 14.09 -14.20
CA ALA A 110 42.16 15.54 -14.42
C ALA A 110 41.24 16.36 -13.50
N MET A 111 40.04 15.86 -13.18
CA MET A 111 39.06 16.59 -12.36
C MET A 111 39.46 16.73 -10.89
N LEU A 112 40.26 15.79 -10.34
CA LEU A 112 40.71 15.84 -8.95
C LEU A 112 41.76 16.92 -8.71
N GLN A 113 42.70 17.10 -9.64
CA GLN A 113 43.84 18.01 -9.44
C GLN A 113 43.46 19.51 -9.49
N GLN A 114 42.28 19.84 -10.01
CA GLN A 114 41.78 21.23 -10.08
C GLN A 114 41.05 21.68 -8.80
N LEU A 115 40.69 20.76 -7.90
CA LEU A 115 39.91 21.07 -6.68
C LEU A 115 40.76 21.48 -5.46
N GLU A 116 42.06 21.19 -5.45
CA GLU A 116 42.91 21.42 -4.26
C GLU A 116 43.51 22.84 -4.15
N GLN A 117 43.39 23.71 -5.18
CA GLN A 117 44.16 24.97 -5.25
C GLN A 117 43.41 26.26 -4.89
N SER A 118 42.17 26.21 -4.41
CA SER A 118 41.26 27.38 -4.42
C SER A 118 40.54 27.73 -3.10
N VAL A 119 41.14 27.48 -1.92
CA VAL A 119 40.48 27.70 -0.60
C VAL A 119 41.36 28.39 0.47
N THR A 120 41.82 29.63 0.25
CA THR A 120 42.49 30.46 1.31
C THR A 120 42.40 32.00 1.12
N ALA A 121 41.21 32.64 1.22
CA ALA A 121 41.13 34.11 1.32
C ALA A 121 39.85 34.73 1.96
N ALA A 122 40.08 35.72 2.85
CA ALA A 122 39.24 36.90 3.17
C ALA A 122 37.83 36.77 3.82
N ALA A 123 37.41 37.85 4.51
CA ALA A 123 36.17 37.93 5.29
C ALA A 123 35.72 39.39 5.60
N ALA A 124 34.51 39.50 6.19
CA ALA A 124 33.92 40.64 6.93
C ALA A 124 33.39 41.88 6.16
N GLY A 125 32.25 42.41 6.62
CA GLY A 125 31.57 43.60 6.06
C GLY A 125 30.20 43.83 6.70
N LEU A 126 29.68 45.08 6.72
CA LEU A 126 28.61 45.48 7.65
C LEU A 126 27.58 46.55 7.18
N ARG A 127 26.53 46.62 8.02
CA ARG A 127 25.41 47.57 8.21
C ARG A 127 25.74 49.09 8.13
N SER A 128 24.81 50.07 8.13
CA SER A 128 23.36 50.22 7.77
C SER A 128 22.82 51.64 8.19
N ALA A 129 21.62 52.03 7.70
CA ALA A 129 20.59 52.87 8.38
C ALA A 129 20.55 54.43 8.27
N ALA A 130 19.41 54.99 8.75
CA ALA A 130 18.92 56.40 8.85
C ALA A 130 18.42 57.10 7.55
N ALA A 131 17.26 57.78 7.41
CA ALA A 131 16.22 58.38 8.30
C ALA A 131 16.53 59.79 8.87
N SER A 132 15.59 60.74 9.10
CA SER A 132 14.19 60.99 8.64
C SER A 132 13.78 62.42 9.10
N CYS A 133 12.82 63.11 8.45
CA CYS A 133 12.41 64.48 8.82
C CYS A 133 10.90 64.80 8.63
N SER A 134 10.50 66.06 8.89
CA SER A 134 9.19 66.64 9.31
C SER A 134 7.93 66.39 8.43
N GLY A 135 6.76 67.02 8.56
CA GLY A 135 6.26 68.09 9.45
C GLY A 135 4.76 67.93 9.79
N SER A 136 3.89 68.94 9.58
CA SER A 136 2.44 68.87 9.95
C SER A 136 1.41 68.93 8.81
N HIS A 137 1.77 69.32 7.58
CA HIS A 137 0.98 68.99 6.37
C HIS A 137 0.77 67.46 6.26
N ARG A 138 1.66 66.70 6.93
CA ARG A 138 1.63 65.27 7.19
C ARG A 138 0.27 64.65 7.50
N ARG A 139 -0.76 65.24 8.12
CA ARG A 139 -1.92 64.38 8.53
C ARG A 139 -2.80 63.94 7.36
N SER A 140 -3.21 64.87 6.49
CA SER A 140 -3.91 64.52 5.23
C SER A 140 -2.98 63.75 4.30
N TRP A 141 -1.74 64.24 4.15
CA TRP A 141 -0.73 63.54 3.36
C TRP A 141 -0.39 62.15 3.89
N GLN A 142 -0.40 61.89 5.20
CA GLN A 142 -0.18 60.57 5.80
C GLN A 142 -1.35 59.66 5.47
N GLN A 143 -2.61 60.10 5.55
CA GLN A 143 -3.71 59.22 5.16
C GLN A 143 -3.68 58.87 3.66
N HIS A 144 -3.29 59.80 2.78
CA HIS A 144 -3.15 59.53 1.36
C HIS A 144 -1.90 58.67 1.06
N TRP A 145 -0.74 59.05 1.59
CA TRP A 145 0.54 58.36 1.46
C TRP A 145 0.54 56.98 2.13
N GLN A 146 -0.19 56.78 3.23
CA GLN A 146 -0.32 55.48 3.88
C GLN A 146 -1.22 54.55 3.06
N ARG A 147 -2.30 55.05 2.43
CA ARG A 147 -3.07 54.27 1.44
C ARG A 147 -2.21 53.96 0.22
N GLN A 148 -1.45 54.91 -0.29
CA GLN A 148 -0.56 54.74 -1.45
C GLN A 148 0.58 53.75 -1.14
N GLN A 149 1.20 53.85 0.04
CA GLN A 149 2.22 52.92 0.52
C GLN A 149 1.63 51.53 0.77
N GLN A 150 0.40 51.42 1.28
CA GLN A 150 -0.28 50.14 1.47
C GLN A 150 -0.64 49.48 0.13
N GLN A 151 -1.10 50.25 -0.87
CA GLN A 151 -1.27 49.77 -2.25
C GLN A 151 0.07 49.35 -2.88
N GLN A 152 1.14 50.13 -2.68
CA GLN A 152 2.46 49.83 -3.20
C GLN A 152 3.09 48.60 -2.52
N GLN A 153 2.84 48.40 -1.22
CA GLN A 153 3.18 47.16 -0.51
C GLN A 153 2.36 45.96 -1.02
N GLN A 154 1.06 46.12 -1.29
CA GLN A 154 0.25 45.05 -1.89
C GLN A 154 0.73 44.68 -3.30
N GLN A 155 1.08 45.67 -4.14
CA GLN A 155 1.67 45.41 -5.46
C GLN A 155 3.04 44.73 -5.35
N GLN A 156 3.91 45.16 -4.42
CA GLN A 156 5.19 44.47 -4.17
C GLN A 156 5.01 43.05 -3.63
N GLN A 157 4.03 42.80 -2.76
CA GLN A 157 3.72 41.44 -2.29
C GLN A 157 3.16 40.56 -3.42
N GLN A 158 2.28 41.08 -4.28
CA GLN A 158 1.80 40.34 -5.45
C GLN A 158 2.93 40.05 -6.45
N GLN A 159 3.81 41.02 -6.74
CA GLN A 159 4.97 40.79 -7.60
C GLN A 159 5.96 39.79 -6.97
N GLN A 160 6.21 39.84 -5.66
CA GLN A 160 7.04 38.84 -4.99
C GLN A 160 6.42 37.45 -5.00
N GLN A 161 5.10 37.32 -4.82
CA GLN A 161 4.41 36.03 -4.92
C GLN A 161 4.45 35.48 -6.36
N GLN A 162 4.23 36.32 -7.38
CA GLN A 162 4.35 35.91 -8.78
C GLN A 162 5.79 35.52 -9.15
N GLN A 163 6.80 36.27 -8.70
CA GLN A 163 8.20 35.91 -8.92
C GLN A 163 8.59 34.62 -8.18
N GLN A 164 8.10 34.40 -6.95
CA GLN A 164 8.34 33.15 -6.24
C GLN A 164 7.67 31.96 -6.94
N GLN A 165 6.45 32.10 -7.47
CA GLN A 165 5.81 31.06 -8.28
C GLN A 165 6.60 30.78 -9.56
N GLN A 166 6.99 31.81 -10.32
CA GLN A 166 7.77 31.68 -11.56
C GLN A 166 9.21 31.15 -11.34
N GLN A 167 9.78 31.31 -10.14
CA GLN A 167 11.08 30.72 -9.79
C GLN A 167 10.96 29.29 -9.25
N GLN A 168 9.90 28.99 -8.48
CA GLN A 168 9.64 27.64 -7.98
C GLN A 168 9.21 26.68 -9.10
N GLU A 169 8.53 27.15 -10.15
CA GLU A 169 8.11 26.30 -11.27
C GLU A 169 9.29 25.56 -11.96
N PRO A 170 10.33 26.23 -12.51
CA PRO A 170 11.46 25.53 -13.14
C PRO A 170 12.22 24.64 -12.16
N ALA A 171 12.50 25.11 -10.93
CA ALA A 171 13.16 24.31 -9.91
C ALA A 171 12.31 23.11 -9.42
N SER A 172 10.99 23.12 -9.64
CA SER A 172 10.13 21.95 -9.47
C SER A 172 10.12 21.04 -10.71
N ARG A 173 10.28 21.61 -11.92
CA ARG A 173 10.34 20.85 -13.19
C ARG A 173 11.65 20.08 -13.33
N GLU A 174 12.77 20.66 -12.92
CA GLU A 174 14.08 20.00 -12.88
C GLU A 174 14.08 18.81 -11.91
N ARG A 175 13.56 19.00 -10.69
CA ARG A 175 13.32 17.92 -9.72
C ARG A 175 12.42 16.82 -10.28
N ARG A 176 11.37 17.18 -11.02
CA ARG A 176 10.47 16.24 -11.70
C ARG A 176 11.20 15.39 -12.73
N ILE A 177 11.98 16.01 -13.61
CA ILE A 177 12.78 15.33 -14.63
C ILE A 177 13.78 14.38 -13.97
N LEU A 178 14.53 14.83 -12.96
CA LEU A 178 15.52 13.99 -12.30
C LEU A 178 14.88 12.75 -11.63
N LEU A 179 13.77 12.91 -10.91
CA LEU A 179 13.09 11.77 -10.28
C LEU A 179 12.63 10.75 -11.34
N LEU A 180 12.12 11.21 -12.48
CA LEU A 180 11.75 10.32 -13.60
C LEU A 180 12.99 9.64 -14.21
N ASN A 181 14.10 10.36 -14.42
CA ASN A 181 15.37 9.80 -14.90
C ASN A 181 15.95 8.76 -13.93
N CYS A 182 15.92 9.00 -12.61
CA CYS A 182 16.38 8.06 -11.59
C CYS A 182 15.56 6.76 -11.60
N ASN A 183 14.25 6.84 -11.81
CA ASN A 183 13.38 5.66 -11.86
C ASN A 183 13.53 4.90 -13.19
N ALA A 184 13.70 5.61 -14.31
CA ALA A 184 14.06 5.02 -15.60
C ALA A 184 15.41 4.28 -15.53
N LEU A 185 16.41 4.89 -14.88
CA LEU A 185 17.70 4.27 -14.57
C LEU A 185 17.55 3.02 -13.70
N LEU A 186 16.76 3.07 -12.63
CA LEU A 186 16.57 1.96 -11.70
C LEU A 186 15.91 0.75 -12.39
N ALA A 187 14.81 0.96 -13.11
CA ALA A 187 14.13 -0.11 -13.85
C ALA A 187 15.03 -0.68 -14.96
N MET A 188 15.79 0.16 -15.67
CA MET A 188 16.77 -0.27 -16.67
C MET A 188 17.90 -1.09 -16.03
N GLN A 189 18.42 -0.69 -14.87
CA GLN A 189 19.45 -1.45 -14.15
C GLN A 189 18.93 -2.83 -13.69
N ILE A 190 17.69 -2.92 -13.22
CA ILE A 190 17.07 -4.19 -12.84
C ILE A 190 16.87 -5.08 -14.09
N LYS A 191 16.33 -4.53 -15.19
CA LYS A 191 16.15 -5.24 -16.46
C LYS A 191 17.49 -5.77 -17.02
N LEU A 192 18.54 -4.95 -16.99
CA LEU A 192 19.88 -5.36 -17.44
C LEU A 192 20.55 -6.36 -16.50
N ALA A 193 20.28 -6.30 -15.19
CA ALA A 193 20.75 -7.31 -14.24
C ALA A 193 20.12 -8.68 -14.51
N MET A 194 18.81 -8.74 -14.83
CA MET A 194 18.13 -9.97 -15.25
C MET A 194 18.64 -10.51 -16.59
N GLN A 195 18.78 -9.64 -17.60
CA GLN A 195 19.24 -10.03 -18.95
C GLN A 195 20.70 -10.51 -18.99
N GLY A 196 21.45 -10.33 -17.89
CA GLY A 196 22.81 -10.83 -17.74
C GLY A 196 22.87 -12.36 -17.67
N LYS A 197 23.10 -13.01 -18.81
CA LYS A 197 23.28 -14.48 -19.01
C LYS A 197 24.37 -15.18 -18.15
N GLY A 198 24.96 -14.51 -17.17
CA GLY A 198 25.99 -15.02 -16.27
C GLY A 198 25.52 -15.27 -14.82
N GLY A 199 24.21 -15.33 -14.56
CA GLY A 199 23.67 -15.79 -13.26
C GLY A 199 24.05 -14.93 -12.06
N SER A 200 24.43 -13.66 -12.28
CA SER A 200 24.77 -12.70 -11.23
C SER A 200 23.50 -12.19 -10.54
N ARG A 201 22.81 -13.10 -9.83
CA ARG A 201 21.61 -12.82 -9.02
C ARG A 201 21.80 -11.52 -8.25
N LEU A 202 20.79 -10.65 -8.26
CA LEU A 202 20.65 -9.67 -7.19
C LEU A 202 20.62 -10.51 -5.90
N LEU A 203 21.66 -10.39 -5.07
CA LEU A 203 21.82 -11.27 -3.93
C LEU A 203 20.54 -11.15 -3.08
N PRO A 204 19.90 -12.24 -2.61
CA PRO A 204 18.69 -12.12 -1.80
C PRO A 204 18.92 -11.23 -0.56
N LYS A 205 20.15 -11.15 -0.07
CA LYS A 205 20.60 -10.20 0.96
C LYS A 205 20.43 -8.73 0.56
N VAL A 206 20.61 -8.35 -0.71
CA VAL A 206 20.37 -6.99 -1.23
C VAL A 206 18.88 -6.69 -1.26
N LEU A 207 18.04 -7.63 -1.70
CA LEU A 207 16.58 -7.47 -1.59
C LEU A 207 16.11 -7.42 -0.12
N GLN A 208 16.78 -8.12 0.80
CA GLN A 208 16.46 -8.09 2.23
C GLN A 208 16.98 -6.81 2.94
N GLN A 209 18.11 -6.25 2.51
CA GLN A 209 18.75 -5.08 3.13
C GLN A 209 18.34 -3.73 2.52
N ALA A 210 17.96 -3.74 1.23
CA ALA A 210 17.60 -2.56 0.46
C ALA A 210 16.21 -2.66 -0.21
N GLY A 211 15.43 -3.70 0.11
CA GLY A 211 14.11 -3.94 -0.46
C GLY A 211 13.14 -2.81 -0.18
N LEU A 212 13.15 -2.25 1.04
CA LEU A 212 12.31 -1.10 1.40
C LEU A 212 12.64 0.11 0.52
N GLN A 213 13.92 0.39 0.29
CA GLN A 213 14.38 1.46 -0.58
C GLN A 213 14.01 1.21 -2.04
N LEU A 214 14.06 -0.04 -2.51
CA LEU A 214 13.58 -0.45 -3.84
C LEU A 214 12.06 -0.27 -3.97
N LEU A 215 11.27 -0.75 -3.02
CA LEU A 215 9.81 -0.64 -3.00
C LEU A 215 9.37 0.84 -2.96
N LEU A 216 10.02 1.67 -2.14
CA LEU A 216 9.77 3.11 -2.09
C LEU A 216 10.18 3.83 -3.38
N ALA A 217 11.31 3.45 -3.99
CA ALA A 217 11.75 4.03 -5.27
C ALA A 217 10.82 3.63 -6.43
N LEU A 218 10.30 2.40 -6.44
CA LEU A 218 9.27 1.96 -7.40
C LEU A 218 7.93 2.68 -7.15
N ALA A 219 7.52 2.87 -5.89
CA ALA A 219 6.24 3.50 -5.56
C ALA A 219 6.23 5.02 -5.85
N ALA A 220 7.35 5.71 -5.63
CA ALA A 220 7.48 7.15 -5.82
C ALA A 220 6.96 7.67 -7.18
N PRO A 221 7.38 7.17 -8.36
CA PRO A 221 6.87 7.65 -9.65
C PRO A 221 5.36 7.47 -9.82
N VAL A 222 4.74 6.47 -9.18
CA VAL A 222 3.27 6.29 -9.21
C VAL A 222 2.57 7.31 -8.31
N GLN A 223 3.07 7.49 -7.09
CA GLN A 223 2.56 8.50 -6.16
C GLN A 223 2.66 9.91 -6.76
N LEU A 224 3.71 10.17 -7.55
CA LEU A 224 3.92 11.41 -8.28
C LEU A 224 3.03 11.54 -9.53
N LEU A 225 2.74 10.45 -10.24
CA LEU A 225 1.74 10.42 -11.33
C LEU A 225 0.32 10.76 -10.82
N ASN A 226 0.00 10.33 -9.59
CA ASN A 226 -1.30 10.56 -8.97
C ASN A 226 -1.49 12.01 -8.45
N LEU A 227 -0.47 12.87 -8.59
CA LEU A 227 -0.60 14.32 -8.37
C LEU A 227 -1.09 14.98 -9.67
N ALA A 228 -2.35 15.44 -9.71
CA ALA A 228 -3.02 15.88 -10.93
C ALA A 228 -2.24 16.87 -11.82
N SER A 229 -1.42 17.78 -11.24
CA SER A 229 -0.57 18.73 -11.97
C SER A 229 0.68 18.12 -12.63
N TRP A 230 0.80 16.79 -12.64
CA TRP A 230 1.93 16.04 -13.19
C TRP A 230 1.53 15.15 -14.38
N GLN A 231 0.26 14.78 -14.53
CA GLN A 231 -0.17 13.78 -15.50
C GLN A 231 0.21 14.14 -16.94
N ASP A 232 -0.07 15.38 -17.39
CA ASP A 232 0.24 15.81 -18.75
C ASP A 232 1.75 15.86 -19.01
N PHE A 233 2.53 16.35 -18.05
CA PHE A 233 3.99 16.43 -18.15
C PHE A 233 4.64 15.04 -18.24
N VAL A 234 4.19 14.07 -17.43
CA VAL A 234 4.72 12.70 -17.48
C VAL A 234 4.20 11.95 -18.71
N ARG A 235 3.00 12.27 -19.23
CA ARG A 235 2.49 11.72 -20.50
C ARG A 235 3.38 12.13 -21.67
N GLU A 236 3.79 13.40 -21.75
CA GLU A 236 4.71 13.91 -22.76
C GLU A 236 6.14 13.37 -22.58
N ALA A 237 6.69 13.46 -21.37
CA ALA A 237 8.11 13.14 -21.12
C ALA A 237 8.44 11.64 -21.05
N CYS A 238 7.48 10.78 -20.67
CA CYS A 238 7.75 9.37 -20.37
C CYS A 238 6.93 8.36 -21.21
N GLY A 239 6.11 8.83 -22.16
CA GLY A 239 5.09 8.03 -22.86
C GLY A 239 5.57 6.78 -23.63
N ALA A 240 6.87 6.59 -23.82
CA ALA A 240 7.46 5.39 -24.44
C ALA A 240 8.45 4.62 -23.52
N VAL A 241 8.70 5.10 -22.29
CA VAL A 241 9.78 4.62 -21.42
C VAL A 241 9.28 4.10 -20.08
N PHE A 242 8.19 4.66 -19.53
CA PHE A 242 7.70 4.34 -18.19
C PHE A 242 6.18 4.17 -18.15
N ASP A 243 5.73 2.94 -18.42
CA ASP A 243 4.40 2.49 -17.99
C ASP A 243 4.48 1.97 -16.55
N THR A 244 3.51 2.36 -15.74
CA THR A 244 3.24 1.86 -14.39
C THR A 244 3.16 0.34 -14.31
N SER A 245 2.68 -0.34 -15.37
CA SER A 245 2.67 -1.80 -15.46
C SER A 245 4.07 -2.40 -15.26
N GLN A 246 5.10 -1.78 -15.87
CA GLN A 246 6.47 -2.28 -15.87
C GLN A 246 7.06 -2.40 -14.47
N GLN A 247 6.57 -1.62 -13.50
CA GLN A 247 7.05 -1.67 -12.13
C GLN A 247 6.66 -2.96 -11.40
N LEU A 248 5.49 -3.52 -11.72
CA LEU A 248 5.05 -4.81 -11.19
C LEU A 248 5.91 -5.95 -11.77
N PHE A 249 6.20 -5.92 -13.08
CA PHE A 249 7.13 -6.88 -13.69
C PHE A 249 8.56 -6.71 -13.16
N VAL A 250 9.03 -5.48 -12.95
CA VAL A 250 10.36 -5.19 -12.37
C VAL A 250 10.44 -5.69 -10.92
N LEU A 251 9.38 -5.56 -10.13
CA LEU A 251 9.31 -6.13 -8.78
C LEU A 251 9.32 -7.66 -8.81
N ARG A 252 8.43 -8.27 -9.60
CA ARG A 252 8.33 -9.72 -9.77
C ARG A 252 9.67 -10.29 -10.20
N ALA A 253 10.19 -9.83 -11.32
CA ALA A 253 11.35 -10.44 -11.96
C ALA A 253 12.70 -10.07 -11.33
N ALA A 254 12.74 -9.11 -10.39
CA ALA A 254 13.87 -8.97 -9.47
C ALA A 254 13.96 -10.14 -8.46
N ALA A 255 12.81 -10.69 -8.05
CA ALA A 255 12.72 -11.78 -7.09
C ALA A 255 12.58 -13.17 -7.76
N ASP A 256 11.93 -13.28 -8.92
CA ASP A 256 11.88 -14.47 -9.79
C ASP A 256 13.21 -14.69 -10.52
N THR A 257 14.35 -14.35 -9.91
CA THR A 257 15.68 -14.68 -10.44
C THR A 257 15.99 -16.16 -10.21
N VAL A 258 15.32 -17.00 -11.01
CA VAL A 258 15.35 -18.46 -10.95
C VAL A 258 16.77 -18.98 -10.85
N ALA A 259 16.99 -19.87 -9.88
CA ALA A 259 18.18 -20.69 -9.85
C ALA A 259 18.11 -21.72 -10.97
N CYS A 260 18.72 -21.43 -12.12
CA CYS A 260 19.08 -22.47 -13.08
C CYS A 260 20.07 -23.43 -12.41
N ALA A 261 19.54 -24.49 -11.81
CA ALA A 261 20.28 -25.71 -11.56
C ALA A 261 20.22 -26.54 -12.85
N ASP A 262 21.37 -27.03 -13.32
CA ASP A 262 21.42 -27.97 -14.45
C ASP A 262 20.80 -29.35 -14.08
N ASP A 263 20.62 -29.61 -12.78
CA ASP A 263 19.94 -30.80 -12.26
C ASP A 263 18.41 -30.63 -12.33
N GLY A 264 17.79 -31.28 -13.32
CA GLY A 264 16.38 -31.14 -13.72
C GLY A 264 15.32 -31.67 -12.76
N SER A 265 15.46 -31.45 -11.46
CA SER A 265 14.49 -31.82 -10.41
C SER A 265 14.23 -30.72 -9.36
N ALA A 266 14.88 -29.56 -9.49
CA ALA A 266 14.68 -28.44 -8.56
C ALA A 266 13.26 -27.85 -8.67
N THR A 267 12.46 -27.98 -7.61
CA THR A 267 11.18 -27.28 -7.49
C THR A 267 11.40 -25.76 -7.50
N PRO A 268 10.53 -24.97 -8.16
CA PRO A 268 10.70 -23.52 -8.25
C PRO A 268 10.67 -22.88 -6.87
N GLN A 269 11.69 -22.09 -6.54
CA GLN A 269 11.81 -21.42 -5.23
C GLN A 269 10.87 -20.22 -5.11
N GLN A 270 9.58 -20.50 -4.95
CA GLN A 270 8.47 -19.53 -4.77
C GLN A 270 8.62 -18.64 -3.51
N GLY A 271 9.65 -18.86 -2.69
CA GLY A 271 9.89 -18.13 -1.45
C GLY A 271 10.48 -16.72 -1.59
N GLN A 272 11.12 -16.34 -2.71
CA GLN A 272 11.83 -15.05 -2.78
C GLN A 272 10.89 -13.83 -2.68
N LEU A 273 9.78 -13.82 -3.43
CA LEU A 273 8.75 -12.77 -3.31
C LEU A 273 8.10 -12.77 -1.93
N THR A 274 7.76 -13.94 -1.39
CA THR A 274 7.19 -14.07 -0.03
C THR A 274 8.17 -13.56 1.04
N THR A 275 9.48 -13.79 0.88
CA THR A 275 10.52 -13.29 1.80
C THR A 275 10.63 -11.77 1.74
N LEU A 276 10.55 -11.17 0.53
CA LEU A 276 10.56 -9.72 0.36
C LEU A 276 9.29 -9.06 0.94
N ALA A 277 8.14 -9.70 0.76
CA ALA A 277 6.88 -9.26 1.36
C ALA A 277 6.91 -9.37 2.90
N ALA A 278 7.40 -10.47 3.46
CA ALA A 278 7.52 -10.66 4.91
C ALA A 278 8.56 -9.73 5.56
N ALA A 279 9.63 -9.38 4.83
CA ALA A 279 10.59 -8.38 5.29
C ALA A 279 10.02 -6.95 5.30
N HIS A 280 9.09 -6.63 4.39
CA HIS A 280 8.55 -5.29 4.18
C HIS A 280 7.01 -5.26 4.02
N PRO A 281 6.23 -5.79 4.99
CA PRO A 281 4.82 -6.11 4.81
C PRO A 281 3.89 -4.89 4.76
N GLU A 282 4.39 -3.70 5.07
CA GLU A 282 3.71 -2.42 4.82
C GLU A 282 3.99 -1.90 3.39
N ALA A 283 5.27 -1.82 3.02
CA ALA A 283 5.70 -1.18 1.77
C ALA A 283 5.39 -2.02 0.52
N PHE A 284 5.38 -3.36 0.65
CA PHE A 284 5.12 -4.26 -0.46
C PHE A 284 3.67 -4.17 -0.97
N PRO A 285 2.61 -4.35 -0.15
CA PRO A 285 1.24 -4.11 -0.60
C PRO A 285 0.98 -2.62 -0.90
N ALA A 286 1.63 -1.67 -0.22
CA ALA A 286 1.48 -0.24 -0.55
C ALA A 286 1.97 0.11 -1.97
N LEU A 287 3.01 -0.55 -2.49
CA LEU A 287 3.42 -0.41 -3.89
C LEU A 287 2.33 -0.94 -4.84
N ILE A 288 1.80 -2.14 -4.58
CA ILE A 288 0.72 -2.72 -5.39
C ILE A 288 -0.53 -1.82 -5.37
N ASP A 289 -0.91 -1.29 -4.19
CA ASP A 289 -2.00 -0.32 -4.02
C ASP A 289 -1.75 0.97 -4.81
N CYS A 290 -0.53 1.47 -4.85
CA CYS A 290 -0.19 2.63 -5.67
C CYS A 290 -0.38 2.34 -7.17
N CYS A 291 0.14 1.20 -7.66
CA CYS A 291 -0.01 0.79 -9.06
C CYS A 291 -1.49 0.63 -9.47
N MET A 292 -2.29 -0.05 -8.64
CA MET A 292 -3.74 -0.25 -8.86
C MET A 292 -4.59 1.02 -8.69
N ARG A 293 -4.01 2.13 -8.24
CA ARG A 293 -4.68 3.46 -8.15
C ARG A 293 -4.29 4.42 -9.27
N SER A 294 -3.30 4.09 -10.08
CA SER A 294 -2.97 4.90 -11.25
C SER A 294 -4.01 4.68 -12.35
N ASP A 295 -4.28 5.69 -13.18
CA ASP A 295 -5.27 5.61 -14.28
C ASP A 295 -4.76 4.79 -15.48
N LYS A 296 -3.95 3.73 -15.24
CA LYS A 296 -3.03 3.13 -16.21
C LYS A 296 -2.78 1.61 -16.18
N PRO A 297 -3.14 0.78 -15.17
CA PRO A 297 -2.82 -0.64 -15.19
C PRO A 297 -3.73 -1.41 -16.15
N GLY A 298 -3.46 -1.29 -17.46
CA GLY A 298 -4.24 -1.91 -18.56
C GLY A 298 -4.55 -3.38 -18.30
N ALA A 299 -5.70 -3.87 -18.79
CA ALA A 299 -6.28 -5.18 -18.50
C ALA A 299 -5.25 -6.33 -18.40
N GLN A 300 -4.32 -6.41 -19.34
CA GLN A 300 -3.27 -7.43 -19.41
C GLN A 300 -2.37 -7.51 -18.16
N ASN A 301 -2.34 -6.48 -17.30
CA ASN A 301 -1.47 -6.37 -16.12
C ASN A 301 -2.17 -6.72 -14.80
N MET A 302 -3.47 -6.99 -14.82
CA MET A 302 -4.25 -7.26 -13.61
C MET A 302 -3.89 -8.60 -12.97
N LEU A 303 -3.49 -9.60 -13.78
CA LEU A 303 -3.11 -10.93 -13.28
C LEU A 303 -1.80 -10.88 -12.47
N ILE A 304 -0.74 -10.24 -12.98
CA ILE A 304 0.51 -10.08 -12.21
C ILE A 304 0.30 -9.26 -10.93
N ALA A 305 -0.64 -8.30 -10.93
CA ALA A 305 -0.99 -7.55 -9.71
C ALA A 305 -1.64 -8.46 -8.65
N ALA A 306 -2.51 -9.39 -9.06
CA ALA A 306 -3.10 -10.39 -8.19
C ALA A 306 -2.05 -11.40 -7.67
N GLU A 307 -1.18 -11.91 -8.54
CA GLU A 307 -0.11 -12.86 -8.15
C GLU A 307 0.94 -12.21 -7.22
N LEU A 308 1.29 -10.95 -7.42
CA LEU A 308 2.12 -10.22 -6.46
C LEU A 308 1.39 -10.03 -5.12
N LEU A 309 0.09 -9.74 -5.16
CA LEU A 309 -0.69 -9.59 -3.92
C LEU A 309 -0.86 -10.92 -3.18
N ALA A 310 -0.86 -12.05 -3.88
CA ALA A 310 -0.83 -13.39 -3.30
C ALA A 310 0.36 -13.57 -2.33
N HIS A 311 1.56 -13.15 -2.73
CA HIS A 311 2.75 -13.18 -1.86
C HIS A 311 2.62 -12.25 -0.65
N ALA A 312 1.94 -11.11 -0.81
CA ALA A 312 1.63 -10.20 0.31
C ALA A 312 0.61 -10.82 1.27
N VAL A 313 -0.38 -11.58 0.79
CA VAL A 313 -1.31 -12.34 1.62
C VAL A 313 -0.55 -13.38 2.46
N VAL A 314 0.27 -14.24 1.84
CA VAL A 314 1.04 -15.27 2.59
C VAL A 314 1.88 -14.62 3.70
N ALA A 315 2.57 -13.52 3.39
CA ALA A 315 3.44 -12.81 4.32
C ALA A 315 2.71 -12.07 5.45
N VAL A 316 1.51 -11.51 5.19
CA VAL A 316 0.75 -10.75 6.18
C VAL A 316 -0.12 -11.64 7.08
N LEU A 317 -0.47 -12.85 6.62
CA LEU A 317 -1.16 -13.86 7.42
C LEU A 317 -0.25 -14.65 8.38
N GLU A 318 1.05 -14.36 8.43
CA GLU A 318 1.94 -14.93 9.46
C GLU A 318 1.71 -14.22 10.81
N GLU A 319 1.76 -14.97 11.93
CA GLU A 319 1.28 -14.51 13.25
C GLU A 319 1.88 -13.17 13.70
N GLU A 320 3.20 -13.03 13.58
CA GLU A 320 3.93 -11.81 13.95
C GLU A 320 3.51 -10.60 13.11
N VAL A 321 3.07 -10.82 11.86
CA VAL A 321 2.70 -9.77 10.91
C VAL A 321 1.22 -9.41 10.99
N LEU A 322 0.34 -10.36 11.34
CA LEU A 322 -1.07 -10.09 11.68
C LEU A 322 -1.22 -9.12 12.86
N ALA A 323 -0.24 -9.07 13.77
CA ALA A 323 -0.19 -8.08 14.84
C ALA A 323 0.13 -6.65 14.33
N ASN A 324 0.77 -6.50 13.16
CA ASN A 324 1.05 -5.19 12.55
C ASN A 324 -0.18 -4.67 11.78
N THR A 325 -0.94 -3.79 12.43
CA THR A 325 -2.16 -3.21 11.84
C THR A 325 -1.90 -2.33 10.61
N ALA A 326 -0.68 -1.79 10.43
CA ALA A 326 -0.31 -1.01 9.25
C ALA A 326 -0.08 -1.92 8.02
N ALA A 327 0.55 -3.08 8.21
CA ALA A 327 0.70 -4.09 7.16
C ALA A 327 -0.67 -4.62 6.71
N VAL A 328 -1.52 -4.99 7.68
CA VAL A 328 -2.90 -5.46 7.45
C VAL A 328 -3.74 -4.38 6.74
N ALA A 329 -3.62 -3.11 7.14
CA ALA A 329 -4.28 -1.98 6.46
C ALA A 329 -3.78 -1.77 5.02
N GLY A 330 -2.48 -1.92 4.78
CA GLY A 330 -1.87 -1.85 3.45
C GLY A 330 -2.40 -2.94 2.52
N LEU A 331 -2.42 -4.19 2.99
CA LEU A 331 -2.99 -5.33 2.26
C LEU A 331 -4.48 -5.11 1.94
N ALA A 332 -5.27 -4.67 2.92
CA ALA A 332 -6.70 -4.38 2.71
C ALA A 332 -6.94 -3.25 1.69
N SER A 333 -6.08 -2.22 1.67
CA SER A 333 -6.11 -1.14 0.68
C SER A 333 -5.81 -1.69 -0.73
N ALA A 334 -4.72 -2.44 -0.87
CA ALA A 334 -4.29 -3.04 -2.14
C ALA A 334 -5.33 -4.01 -2.73
N LEU A 335 -5.89 -4.89 -1.90
CA LEU A 335 -6.95 -5.84 -2.28
C LEU A 335 -8.21 -5.11 -2.77
N THR A 336 -8.58 -4.01 -2.11
CA THR A 336 -9.74 -3.20 -2.49
C THR A 336 -9.52 -2.44 -3.80
N SER A 337 -8.30 -1.94 -4.06
CA SER A 337 -7.95 -1.29 -5.34
C SER A 337 -7.94 -2.28 -6.50
N LEU A 338 -7.25 -3.40 -6.34
CA LEU A 338 -7.18 -4.48 -7.33
C LEU A 338 -8.60 -4.89 -7.76
N VAL A 339 -9.47 -5.17 -6.80
CA VAL A 339 -10.83 -5.63 -7.06
C VAL A 339 -11.71 -4.55 -7.72
N LYS A 340 -11.60 -3.28 -7.33
CA LYS A 340 -12.29 -2.20 -8.05
C LYS A 340 -11.86 -2.10 -9.50
N GLN A 341 -10.56 -2.20 -9.77
CA GLN A 341 -10.03 -2.12 -11.13
C GLN A 341 -10.49 -3.34 -11.97
N THR A 342 -10.54 -4.53 -11.38
CA THR A 342 -11.13 -5.74 -11.98
C THR A 342 -12.63 -5.56 -12.26
N VAL A 343 -13.39 -4.95 -11.36
CA VAL A 343 -14.82 -4.61 -11.59
C VAL A 343 -14.97 -3.59 -12.71
N GLN A 344 -14.17 -2.52 -12.74
CA GLN A 344 -14.20 -1.53 -13.82
C GLN A 344 -13.96 -2.18 -15.19
N TYR A 345 -12.92 -3.01 -15.34
CA TYR A 345 -12.64 -3.69 -16.61
C TYR A 345 -13.74 -4.70 -16.99
N THR A 346 -14.33 -5.39 -16.01
CA THR A 346 -15.49 -6.27 -16.26
C THR A 346 -16.70 -5.47 -16.76
N THR A 347 -17.03 -4.34 -16.13
CA THR A 347 -18.12 -3.45 -16.56
C THR A 347 -17.84 -2.79 -17.92
N ALA A 348 -16.57 -2.48 -18.23
CA ALA A 348 -16.16 -2.00 -19.54
C ALA A 348 -16.37 -3.06 -20.63
N ALA A 349 -15.97 -4.32 -20.40
CA ALA A 349 -16.19 -5.43 -21.32
C ALA A 349 -17.68 -5.61 -21.65
N VAL A 350 -18.55 -5.59 -20.64
CA VAL A 350 -20.02 -5.64 -20.82
C VAL A 350 -20.53 -4.47 -21.66
N SER A 351 -20.03 -3.26 -21.40
CA SER A 351 -20.40 -2.06 -22.16
C SER A 351 -19.93 -2.14 -23.62
N MET A 352 -18.76 -2.74 -23.88
CA MET A 352 -18.24 -2.98 -25.23
C MET A 352 -19.07 -4.03 -25.97
N GLN A 353 -19.41 -5.16 -25.33
CA GLN A 353 -20.27 -6.19 -25.92
C GLN A 353 -21.65 -5.65 -26.29
N GLN A 354 -22.23 -4.76 -25.48
CA GLN A 354 -23.52 -4.11 -25.78
C GLN A 354 -23.43 -3.06 -26.90
N ALA A 355 -22.25 -2.48 -27.14
CA ALA A 355 -22.05 -1.42 -28.13
C ALA A 355 -21.52 -1.91 -29.49
N GLN A 356 -20.84 -3.05 -29.56
CA GLN A 356 -20.12 -3.49 -30.75
C GLN A 356 -20.97 -4.33 -31.72
N SER A 357 -21.18 -3.79 -32.92
CA SER A 357 -21.64 -4.57 -34.08
C SER A 357 -20.46 -5.18 -34.85
N ALA A 358 -19.96 -6.33 -34.35
CA ALA A 358 -19.21 -7.35 -35.10
C ALA A 358 -17.86 -6.97 -35.81
N ALA A 359 -17.30 -5.78 -35.63
CA ALA A 359 -16.20 -5.27 -36.49
C ALA A 359 -14.87 -4.89 -35.79
N ALA A 360 -14.73 -5.11 -34.47
CA ALA A 360 -13.50 -4.80 -33.73
C ALA A 360 -12.57 -6.02 -33.57
N GLY A 361 -11.26 -5.77 -33.41
CA GLY A 361 -10.27 -6.81 -33.14
C GLY A 361 -10.27 -7.26 -31.66
N PRO A 362 -9.56 -8.36 -31.33
CA PRO A 362 -9.52 -8.91 -29.97
C PRO A 362 -8.63 -8.07 -29.03
N GLU A 363 -9.20 -6.99 -28.50
CA GLU A 363 -8.61 -6.15 -27.47
C GLU A 363 -8.81 -6.77 -26.08
N ALA A 364 -7.78 -6.75 -25.23
CA ALA A 364 -7.80 -7.45 -23.93
C ALA A 364 -8.90 -6.93 -22.99
N ASP A 365 -9.25 -5.65 -23.09
CA ASP A 365 -10.32 -5.00 -22.34
C ASP A 365 -11.70 -5.61 -22.65
N ALA A 366 -11.96 -6.01 -23.90
CA ALA A 366 -13.24 -6.58 -24.33
C ALA A 366 -13.48 -8.00 -23.79
N TYR A 367 -12.40 -8.75 -23.53
CA TYR A 367 -12.44 -10.14 -23.04
C TYR A 367 -11.86 -10.28 -21.63
N PHE A 368 -11.83 -9.19 -20.86
CA PHE A 368 -11.33 -9.17 -19.49
C PHE A 368 -11.98 -10.20 -18.54
N PRO A 369 -13.28 -10.57 -18.65
CA PRO A 369 -13.91 -11.57 -17.78
C PRO A 369 -13.17 -12.92 -17.71
N ALA A 370 -12.39 -13.31 -18.72
CA ALA A 370 -11.54 -14.50 -18.66
C ALA A 370 -10.43 -14.45 -17.58
N ALA A 371 -9.95 -13.26 -17.18
CA ALA A 371 -8.95 -13.12 -16.12
C ALA A 371 -9.55 -13.13 -14.71
N VAL A 372 -10.85 -12.85 -14.54
CA VAL A 372 -11.48 -12.69 -13.23
C VAL A 372 -11.41 -13.97 -12.38
N PRO A 373 -11.59 -15.19 -12.94
CA PRO A 373 -11.32 -16.43 -12.20
C PRO A 373 -9.87 -16.53 -11.72
N SER A 374 -8.87 -16.42 -12.59
CA SER A 374 -7.46 -16.53 -12.19
C SER A 374 -7.00 -15.43 -11.22
N ILE A 375 -7.62 -14.25 -11.26
CA ILE A 375 -7.43 -13.19 -10.25
C ILE A 375 -8.01 -13.63 -8.90
N LEU A 376 -9.23 -14.18 -8.85
CA LEU A 376 -9.83 -14.63 -7.59
C LEU A 376 -9.12 -15.87 -7.01
N GLU A 377 -8.67 -16.79 -7.86
CA GLU A 377 -7.87 -17.98 -7.51
C GLU A 377 -6.53 -17.58 -6.88
N ALA A 378 -5.75 -16.74 -7.56
CA ALA A 378 -4.48 -16.21 -7.03
C ALA A 378 -4.66 -15.42 -5.71
N LEU A 379 -5.85 -14.88 -5.44
CA LEU A 379 -6.17 -14.21 -4.19
C LEU A 379 -6.69 -15.13 -3.08
N CYS A 380 -7.12 -16.37 -3.38
CA CYS A 380 -7.73 -17.28 -2.39
C CYS A 380 -6.84 -18.47 -2.04
N ASP A 381 -6.13 -19.07 -3.00
CA ASP A 381 -5.19 -20.17 -2.74
C ASP A 381 -4.12 -19.85 -1.66
N PRO A 382 -3.64 -18.59 -1.50
CA PRO A 382 -2.77 -18.20 -0.38
C PRO A 382 -3.41 -18.25 1.01
N TYR A 383 -4.74 -18.14 1.10
CA TYR A 383 -5.44 -18.11 2.39
C TYR A 383 -5.48 -19.50 3.02
N GLU A 384 -5.90 -20.53 2.30
CA GLU A 384 -6.13 -21.89 2.84
C GLU A 384 -5.01 -22.39 3.81
N PRO A 385 -3.73 -22.53 3.39
CA PRO A 385 -2.63 -22.97 4.28
C PRO A 385 -2.15 -21.92 5.30
N ALA A 386 -2.64 -20.67 5.22
CA ALA A 386 -2.37 -19.63 6.21
C ALA A 386 -3.49 -19.51 7.25
N LEU A 387 -4.73 -19.81 6.86
CA LEU A 387 -5.90 -19.85 7.72
C LEU A 387 -5.89 -21.08 8.63
N GLU A 388 -5.49 -22.25 8.12
CA GLU A 388 -5.25 -23.43 8.96
C GLU A 388 -4.24 -23.12 10.09
N ARG A 389 -3.10 -22.49 9.73
CA ARG A 389 -2.08 -22.04 10.70
C ARG A 389 -2.66 -21.06 11.71
N THR A 390 -3.42 -20.06 11.24
CA THR A 390 -4.03 -19.04 12.12
C THR A 390 -5.09 -19.65 13.06
N ALA A 391 -5.89 -20.60 12.58
CA ALA A 391 -6.88 -21.32 13.39
C ALA A 391 -6.22 -22.22 14.45
N ALA A 392 -5.14 -22.92 14.11
CA ALA A 392 -4.35 -23.71 15.07
C ALA A 392 -3.72 -22.83 16.18
N LEU A 393 -3.33 -21.59 15.85
CA LEU A 393 -2.85 -20.61 16.83
C LEU A 393 -3.97 -20.11 17.75
N PHE A 394 -5.17 -19.83 17.23
CA PHE A 394 -6.33 -19.52 18.08
C PHE A 394 -6.76 -20.68 18.98
N ALA A 395 -6.57 -21.93 18.56
CA ALA A 395 -6.85 -23.12 19.37
C ALA A 395 -5.82 -23.36 20.49
N THR A 396 -4.59 -22.84 20.37
CA THR A 396 -3.50 -23.03 21.34
C THR A 396 -3.25 -21.84 22.26
N SER A 397 -3.60 -20.61 21.85
CA SER A 397 -3.40 -19.38 22.63
C SER A 397 -4.45 -19.18 23.74
N SER A 398 -4.37 -20.01 24.79
CA SER A 398 -5.34 -20.08 25.88
C SER A 398 -5.07 -19.17 27.09
N SER A 399 -4.17 -18.18 26.98
CA SER A 399 -3.66 -17.41 28.13
C SER A 399 -3.40 -15.93 27.82
N ASP A 400 -4.37 -15.06 28.13
CA ASP A 400 -4.31 -13.61 28.42
C ASP A 400 -3.44 -12.65 27.56
N SER A 401 -2.83 -13.10 26.46
CA SER A 401 -1.99 -12.25 25.62
C SER A 401 -2.84 -11.27 24.79
N SER A 402 -2.63 -9.97 25.01
CA SER A 402 -3.32 -8.92 24.25
C SER A 402 -3.05 -9.03 22.74
N THR A 403 -1.87 -9.53 22.35
CA THR A 403 -1.46 -9.82 20.98
C THR A 403 -2.45 -10.73 20.25
N GLY A 404 -2.91 -11.81 20.88
CA GLY A 404 -3.84 -12.76 20.25
C GLY A 404 -5.14 -12.10 19.79
N SER A 405 -5.67 -11.17 20.60
CA SER A 405 -6.87 -10.40 20.21
C SER A 405 -6.65 -9.45 19.02
N GLN A 406 -5.43 -8.93 18.83
CA GLN A 406 -5.08 -8.12 17.65
C GLN A 406 -4.90 -8.99 16.41
N VAL A 407 -4.23 -10.13 16.52
CA VAL A 407 -4.11 -11.12 15.43
C VAL A 407 -5.51 -11.55 14.95
N GLN A 408 -6.41 -11.85 15.89
CA GLN A 408 -7.79 -12.21 15.60
C GLN A 408 -8.58 -11.07 14.95
N ALA A 409 -8.46 -9.84 15.45
CA ALA A 409 -9.15 -8.68 14.87
C ALA A 409 -8.61 -8.32 13.46
N SER A 410 -7.32 -8.52 13.21
CA SER A 410 -6.68 -8.36 11.91
C SER A 410 -7.13 -9.43 10.90
N ALA A 411 -7.18 -10.70 11.31
CA ALA A 411 -7.71 -11.78 10.47
C ALA A 411 -9.19 -11.52 10.12
N ALA A 412 -10.00 -11.14 11.11
CA ALA A 412 -11.41 -10.78 10.89
C ALA A 412 -11.57 -9.57 9.95
N LEU A 413 -10.66 -8.58 10.00
CA LEU A 413 -10.64 -7.46 9.05
C LEU A 413 -10.39 -7.96 7.62
N LEU A 414 -9.38 -8.81 7.41
CA LEU A 414 -9.05 -9.34 6.09
C LEU A 414 -10.19 -10.19 5.53
N ALA A 415 -10.84 -11.04 6.34
CA ALA A 415 -12.02 -11.80 5.93
C ALA A 415 -13.21 -10.91 5.55
N VAL A 416 -13.45 -9.79 6.25
CA VAL A 416 -14.48 -8.81 5.87
C VAL A 416 -14.15 -8.13 4.54
N VAL A 417 -12.87 -7.81 4.28
CA VAL A 417 -12.46 -7.23 2.99
C VAL A 417 -12.59 -8.26 1.87
N LEU A 418 -12.12 -9.49 2.06
CA LEU A 418 -12.27 -10.57 1.10
C LEU A 418 -13.75 -10.87 0.79
N ALA A 419 -14.61 -10.95 1.81
CA ALA A 419 -16.06 -11.13 1.65
C ALA A 419 -16.69 -10.01 0.81
N ARG A 420 -16.28 -8.76 1.04
CA ARG A 420 -16.71 -7.62 0.22
C ARG A 420 -16.18 -7.72 -1.21
N SER A 421 -14.92 -8.11 -1.39
CA SER A 421 -14.31 -8.29 -2.71
C SER A 421 -15.02 -9.37 -3.53
N ILE A 422 -15.32 -10.52 -2.93
CA ILE A 422 -16.13 -11.59 -3.54
C ILE A 422 -17.47 -11.05 -4.04
N VAL A 423 -18.17 -10.25 -3.22
CA VAL A 423 -19.45 -9.64 -3.61
C VAL A 423 -19.28 -8.66 -4.76
N GLN A 424 -18.26 -7.79 -4.74
CA GLN A 424 -18.03 -6.82 -5.81
C GLN A 424 -17.70 -7.50 -7.14
N LEU A 425 -16.91 -8.58 -7.12
CA LEU A 425 -16.63 -9.39 -8.31
C LEU A 425 -17.86 -10.18 -8.77
N ALA A 426 -18.65 -10.75 -7.85
CA ALA A 426 -19.87 -11.48 -8.19
C ALA A 426 -20.95 -10.58 -8.78
N ASP A 427 -21.21 -9.41 -8.20
CA ASP A 427 -22.16 -8.43 -8.75
C ASP A 427 -21.75 -8.00 -10.18
N ALA A 428 -20.45 -7.88 -10.46
CA ALA A 428 -19.92 -7.53 -11.78
C ALA A 428 -19.95 -8.70 -12.79
N MET A 429 -19.59 -9.91 -12.36
CA MET A 429 -19.66 -11.11 -13.20
C MET A 429 -21.11 -11.52 -13.47
N GLU A 430 -22.03 -11.35 -12.52
CA GLU A 430 -23.48 -11.55 -12.72
C GLU A 430 -24.05 -10.57 -13.78
N ALA A 431 -23.49 -9.36 -13.87
CA ALA A 431 -23.82 -8.39 -14.93
C ALA A 431 -23.19 -8.72 -16.30
N ALA A 432 -22.08 -9.47 -16.33
CA ALA A 432 -21.48 -10.01 -17.55
C ALA A 432 -22.16 -11.29 -18.05
N GLY A 433 -22.62 -12.13 -17.12
CA GLY A 433 -23.31 -13.38 -17.40
C GLY A 433 -22.41 -14.50 -17.96
N PRO A 434 -22.97 -15.70 -18.12
CA PRO A 434 -22.22 -16.88 -18.56
C PRO A 434 -21.68 -16.74 -19.99
N GLN A 435 -22.42 -16.06 -20.89
CA GLN A 435 -22.03 -15.95 -22.29
C GLN A 435 -20.77 -15.11 -22.49
N LEU A 436 -20.64 -13.93 -21.86
CA LEU A 436 -19.44 -13.11 -22.04
C LEU A 436 -18.20 -13.77 -21.40
N LEU A 437 -18.35 -14.52 -20.30
CA LEU A 437 -17.26 -15.34 -19.76
C LEU A 437 -16.83 -16.43 -20.76
N PHE A 438 -17.79 -17.17 -21.33
CA PHE A 438 -17.51 -18.21 -22.34
C PHE A 438 -16.85 -17.62 -23.60
N ASP A 439 -17.40 -16.55 -24.16
CA ASP A 439 -16.85 -15.84 -25.33
C ASP A 439 -15.41 -15.36 -25.04
N SER A 440 -15.17 -14.84 -23.83
CA SER A 440 -13.84 -14.41 -23.38
C SER A 440 -12.86 -15.57 -23.27
N LEU A 441 -13.26 -16.72 -22.71
CA LEU A 441 -12.40 -17.90 -22.60
C LEU A 441 -12.07 -18.48 -23.99
N VAL A 442 -13.06 -18.53 -24.89
CA VAL A 442 -12.89 -18.99 -26.29
C VAL A 442 -12.00 -18.04 -27.10
N ALA A 443 -12.06 -16.73 -26.86
CA ALA A 443 -11.17 -15.76 -27.49
C ALA A 443 -9.68 -15.91 -27.08
N GLY A 444 -9.39 -16.63 -25.98
CA GLY A 444 -8.04 -16.86 -25.47
C GLY A 444 -7.20 -15.59 -25.27
N PRO A 445 -7.72 -14.52 -24.62
CA PRO A 445 -7.02 -13.28 -24.38
C PRO A 445 -5.73 -13.49 -23.58
N ALA A 446 -4.77 -12.61 -23.86
CA ALA A 446 -3.40 -12.72 -23.40
C ALA A 446 -3.13 -11.71 -22.27
N PHE A 447 -2.89 -12.22 -21.06
CA PHE A 447 -2.53 -11.41 -19.89
C PHE A 447 -1.05 -11.62 -19.57
N CYS A 448 -0.35 -10.53 -19.27
CA CYS A 448 1.07 -10.52 -18.98
C CYS A 448 1.32 -11.11 -17.59
N ARG A 449 2.01 -12.26 -17.53
CA ARG A 449 2.33 -12.96 -16.28
C ARG A 449 3.76 -12.65 -15.82
N GLU A 450 4.71 -12.76 -16.75
CA GLU A 450 6.15 -12.72 -16.46
C GLU A 450 6.90 -11.93 -17.56
N TRP A 451 8.18 -11.63 -17.35
CA TRP A 451 9.05 -11.14 -18.43
C TRP A 451 9.71 -12.33 -19.15
N ALA A 452 9.61 -12.33 -20.47
CA ALA A 452 10.32 -13.27 -21.31
C ALA A 452 11.83 -12.95 -21.32
N SER A 453 12.66 -13.97 -21.54
CA SER A 453 14.13 -13.86 -21.42
C SER A 453 14.80 -13.00 -22.51
N ASP A 454 14.07 -12.67 -23.58
CA ASP A 454 14.45 -11.68 -24.60
C ASP A 454 14.16 -10.23 -24.16
N GLY A 455 13.41 -10.03 -23.07
CA GLY A 455 12.94 -8.74 -22.58
C GLY A 455 11.54 -8.34 -23.05
N GLY A 456 10.82 -9.22 -23.74
CA GLY A 456 9.37 -9.13 -23.96
C GLY A 456 8.55 -9.52 -22.72
N MET A 457 7.24 -9.66 -22.89
CA MET A 457 6.33 -10.13 -21.82
C MET A 457 5.82 -11.53 -22.17
N MET A 458 5.91 -12.46 -21.23
CA MET A 458 5.30 -13.78 -21.37
C MET A 458 3.81 -13.67 -21.07
N LEU A 459 3.02 -14.06 -22.05
CA LEU A 459 1.57 -13.95 -22.06
C LEU A 459 0.96 -15.28 -21.61
N ALA A 460 0.30 -15.27 -20.45
CA ALA A 460 -0.58 -16.34 -20.03
C ALA A 460 -1.94 -16.20 -20.73
N ARG A 461 -2.54 -17.33 -21.10
CA ARG A 461 -3.94 -17.43 -21.49
C ARG A 461 -4.69 -18.17 -20.38
N PRO A 462 -5.59 -17.51 -19.64
CA PRO A 462 -6.60 -18.18 -18.84
C PRO A 462 -7.42 -19.07 -19.77
N GLY A 463 -7.41 -20.37 -19.50
CA GLY A 463 -8.12 -21.35 -20.30
C GLY A 463 -8.37 -22.60 -19.45
N PRO A 464 -9.50 -23.30 -19.66
CA PRO A 464 -9.79 -24.52 -18.93
C PRO A 464 -8.72 -25.58 -19.22
N CYS A 465 -8.43 -26.43 -18.22
CA CYS A 465 -7.42 -27.48 -18.33
C CYS A 465 -7.63 -28.30 -19.62
N PRO A 466 -6.57 -28.58 -20.40
CA PRO A 466 -6.69 -29.21 -21.72
C PRO A 466 -7.33 -30.60 -21.59
N GLY A 467 -8.60 -30.69 -22.02
CA GLY A 467 -9.46 -31.87 -21.84
C GLY A 467 -10.87 -31.54 -21.29
N GLN A 468 -11.05 -30.44 -20.54
CA GLN A 468 -12.32 -30.08 -19.89
C GLN A 468 -13.10 -28.99 -20.65
N HIS A 469 -13.15 -29.07 -21.98
CA HIS A 469 -13.91 -28.11 -22.78
C HIS A 469 -15.37 -28.57 -22.86
N SER A 470 -16.24 -28.01 -22.02
CA SER A 470 -17.69 -28.10 -22.20
C SER A 470 -18.14 -27.04 -23.20
N ASP A 471 -18.86 -27.44 -24.25
CA ASP A 471 -19.44 -26.54 -25.26
C ASP A 471 -20.60 -25.65 -24.73
N ASN A 472 -20.81 -25.63 -23.40
CA ASN A 472 -21.93 -24.96 -22.75
C ASN A 472 -21.46 -23.91 -21.73
N ALA A 473 -21.75 -22.64 -22.01
CA ALA A 473 -21.47 -21.49 -21.15
C ALA A 473 -22.05 -21.65 -19.73
N GLU A 474 -23.22 -22.26 -19.58
CA GLU A 474 -23.85 -22.53 -18.27
C GLU A 474 -23.07 -23.52 -17.40
N VAL A 475 -22.37 -24.47 -18.02
CA VAL A 475 -21.55 -25.47 -17.33
C VAL A 475 -20.23 -24.84 -16.93
N GLN A 476 -19.56 -24.12 -17.85
CA GLN A 476 -18.34 -23.38 -17.53
C GLN A 476 -18.57 -22.32 -16.43
N TRP A 477 -19.70 -21.61 -16.46
CA TRP A 477 -20.06 -20.64 -15.41
C TRP A 477 -20.20 -21.29 -14.02
N ARG A 478 -20.85 -22.46 -13.92
CA ARG A 478 -20.96 -23.19 -12.66
C ARG A 478 -19.62 -23.73 -12.18
N GLN A 479 -18.91 -24.43 -13.05
CA GLN A 479 -17.69 -25.17 -12.69
C GLN A 479 -16.49 -24.24 -12.47
N LEU A 480 -16.34 -23.16 -13.26
CA LEU A 480 -15.23 -22.22 -13.12
C LEU A 480 -15.56 -21.08 -12.14
N TRP A 481 -16.67 -20.39 -12.31
CA TRP A 481 -16.96 -19.18 -11.51
C TRP A 481 -17.64 -19.50 -10.18
N GLN A 482 -18.71 -20.30 -10.18
CA GLN A 482 -19.46 -20.53 -8.93
C GLN A 482 -18.70 -21.40 -7.92
N GLN A 483 -17.99 -22.45 -8.35
CA GLN A 483 -17.12 -23.23 -7.45
C GLN A 483 -15.98 -22.40 -6.86
N LEU A 484 -15.38 -21.49 -7.64
CA LEU A 484 -14.31 -20.63 -7.14
C LEU A 484 -14.81 -19.60 -6.12
N VAL A 485 -15.99 -19.00 -6.34
CA VAL A 485 -16.66 -18.15 -5.34
C VAL A 485 -17.03 -18.92 -4.07
N LEU A 486 -17.32 -20.23 -4.18
CA LEU A 486 -17.53 -21.10 -3.03
C LEU A 486 -16.23 -21.33 -2.25
N ARG A 487 -15.11 -21.69 -2.90
CA ARG A 487 -13.78 -21.80 -2.24
C ARG A 487 -13.40 -20.48 -1.56
N ALA A 488 -13.53 -19.35 -2.26
CA ALA A 488 -13.26 -18.02 -1.72
C ALA A 488 -14.12 -17.69 -0.48
N THR A 489 -15.39 -18.12 -0.47
CA THR A 489 -16.29 -17.93 0.67
C THR A 489 -16.01 -18.91 1.81
N GLN A 490 -15.48 -20.11 1.53
CA GLN A 490 -15.00 -21.02 2.57
C GLN A 490 -13.86 -20.38 3.39
N CYS A 491 -12.86 -19.76 2.74
CA CYS A 491 -11.79 -19.05 3.44
C CYS A 491 -12.33 -17.92 4.34
N VAL A 492 -13.34 -17.17 3.88
CA VAL A 492 -14.03 -16.15 4.70
C VAL A 492 -14.76 -16.78 5.89
N TRP A 493 -15.45 -17.91 5.67
CA TRP A 493 -16.19 -18.63 6.70
C TRP A 493 -15.27 -19.14 7.80
N GLU A 494 -14.16 -19.78 7.45
CA GLU A 494 -13.20 -20.40 8.37
C GLU A 494 -12.59 -19.40 9.36
N VAL A 495 -12.22 -18.19 8.89
CA VAL A 495 -11.76 -17.11 9.78
C VAL A 495 -12.82 -16.77 10.82
N VAL A 496 -14.05 -16.54 10.38
CA VAL A 496 -15.10 -15.99 11.25
C VAL A 496 -15.75 -17.08 12.11
N SER A 497 -15.71 -18.35 11.69
CA SER A 497 -16.11 -19.50 12.51
C SER A 497 -15.06 -19.88 13.55
N SER A 498 -13.76 -19.79 13.24
CA SER A 498 -12.68 -20.04 14.21
C SER A 498 -12.72 -19.11 15.41
N GLY A 499 -13.22 -17.87 15.22
CA GLY A 499 -13.47 -16.97 16.34
C GLY A 499 -14.61 -17.39 17.27
N ARG A 500 -15.62 -18.12 16.74
CA ARG A 500 -16.77 -18.61 17.53
C ARG A 500 -16.37 -19.76 18.46
N THR A 501 -15.54 -20.69 18.00
CA THR A 501 -15.12 -21.86 18.79
C THR A 501 -14.26 -21.45 19.97
N ALA A 502 -13.26 -20.57 19.77
CA ALA A 502 -12.43 -20.04 20.84
C ALA A 502 -13.25 -19.27 21.89
N ALA A 503 -14.14 -18.36 21.47
CA ALA A 503 -14.99 -17.60 22.39
C ALA A 503 -16.01 -18.48 23.14
N GLY A 504 -16.58 -19.49 22.47
CA GLY A 504 -17.48 -20.47 23.09
C GLY A 504 -16.79 -21.37 24.10
N ALA A 505 -15.58 -21.85 23.79
CA ALA A 505 -14.75 -22.65 24.70
C ALA A 505 -14.34 -21.83 25.94
N ALA A 506 -13.93 -20.57 25.76
CA ALA A 506 -13.60 -19.67 26.87
C ALA A 506 -14.83 -19.41 27.79
N ALA A 507 -16.01 -19.18 27.20
CA ALA A 507 -17.24 -19.01 27.97
C ALA A 507 -17.66 -20.29 28.73
N ALA A 508 -17.52 -21.46 28.11
CA ALA A 508 -17.79 -22.75 28.74
C ALA A 508 -16.80 -23.06 29.88
N ALA A 509 -15.51 -22.78 29.68
CA ALA A 509 -14.48 -22.91 30.71
C ALA A 509 -14.72 -21.96 31.89
N ALA A 510 -15.13 -20.71 31.63
CA ALA A 510 -15.49 -19.75 32.67
C ALA A 510 -16.72 -20.19 33.48
N ALA A 511 -17.74 -20.78 32.83
CA ALA A 511 -18.88 -21.36 33.52
C ALA A 511 -18.48 -22.57 34.40
N ALA A 512 -17.69 -23.51 33.85
CA ALA A 512 -17.20 -24.67 34.58
C ALA A 512 -16.32 -24.29 35.80
N ALA A 513 -15.55 -23.20 35.70
CA ALA A 513 -14.76 -22.66 36.81
C ALA A 513 -15.62 -22.08 37.95
N VAL A 514 -16.86 -21.66 37.67
CA VAL A 514 -17.82 -21.17 38.69
C VAL A 514 -18.61 -22.31 39.34
N GLU A 515 -18.82 -23.43 38.64
CA GLU A 515 -19.50 -24.61 39.21
C GLU A 515 -18.58 -25.55 40.02
N ALA A 516 -17.27 -25.31 40.03
CA ALA A 516 -16.32 -26.09 40.84
C ALA A 516 -16.58 -25.90 42.35
N PRO A 517 -17.03 -26.94 43.10
CA PRO A 517 -17.51 -26.76 44.47
C PRO A 517 -16.37 -26.51 45.46
N ALA A 518 -16.55 -25.53 46.34
CA ALA A 518 -15.60 -25.12 47.39
C ALA A 518 -15.51 -26.13 48.57
N ALA A 519 -15.20 -27.39 48.28
CA ALA A 519 -15.32 -28.52 49.20
C ALA A 519 -14.02 -28.87 49.98
N ALA A 520 -13.26 -27.87 50.44
CA ALA A 520 -12.02 -28.10 51.20
C ALA A 520 -11.58 -26.94 52.12
N SER A 521 -12.27 -26.70 53.25
CA SER A 521 -11.70 -25.97 54.42
C SER A 521 -12.63 -25.98 55.65
N THR A 522 -12.77 -27.13 56.31
CA THR A 522 -13.60 -27.26 57.54
C THR A 522 -12.95 -28.12 58.63
N ALA A 523 -11.93 -27.59 59.30
CA ALA A 523 -11.43 -28.09 60.58
C ALA A 523 -10.62 -27.02 61.33
N GLY A 524 -10.84 -26.88 62.65
CA GLY A 524 -10.04 -26.02 63.55
C GLY A 524 -10.77 -24.75 64.03
N GLY A 525 -11.58 -24.86 65.09
CA GLY A 525 -12.28 -23.73 65.70
C GLY A 525 -11.98 -23.56 67.20
N SER A 526 -12.16 -22.34 67.72
CA SER A 526 -12.37 -22.04 69.15
C SER A 526 -12.94 -20.62 69.32
N PRO A 527 -14.00 -20.40 70.13
CA PRO A 527 -14.62 -19.08 70.31
C PRO A 527 -14.36 -18.42 71.69
N ALA A 528 -14.12 -17.11 71.73
CA ALA A 528 -14.19 -16.27 72.95
C ALA A 528 -14.24 -14.75 72.65
N GLY A 529 -15.03 -13.98 73.44
CA GLY A 529 -15.01 -12.50 73.48
C GLY A 529 -15.77 -11.80 72.32
N ARG A 530 -16.88 -11.05 72.44
CA ARG A 530 -17.62 -10.31 73.50
C ARG A 530 -17.45 -8.77 73.49
N ALA A 531 -18.32 -8.12 72.72
CA ALA A 531 -19.02 -6.83 72.94
C ALA A 531 -18.26 -5.51 73.28
N SER A 532 -18.32 -4.57 72.33
CA SER A 532 -18.72 -3.14 72.44
C SER A 532 -19.10 -2.68 71.00
N SER A 533 -20.06 -1.80 70.69
CA SER A 533 -20.33 -0.42 71.14
C SER A 533 -19.22 0.56 70.68
N ASP A 534 -19.46 1.71 70.04
CA ASP A 534 -20.69 2.53 69.88
C ASP A 534 -20.75 3.38 68.57
N GLU A 535 -21.98 3.84 68.27
CA GLU A 535 -22.40 5.12 67.64
C GLU A 535 -21.98 5.64 66.22
N ALA A 536 -22.88 6.48 65.70
CA ALA A 536 -22.75 7.53 64.65
C ALA A 536 -22.55 7.12 63.16
N SER A 537 -23.17 7.78 62.18
CA SER A 537 -24.30 8.75 62.15
C SER A 537 -24.75 8.99 60.70
N SER A 538 -26.05 9.28 60.47
CA SER A 538 -26.65 10.01 59.30
C SER A 538 -26.38 9.47 57.87
N ASP A 539 -27.39 9.17 57.04
CA ASP A 539 -28.33 10.07 56.34
C ASP A 539 -27.62 10.94 55.25
N GLU A 540 -28.15 11.16 54.03
CA GLU A 540 -29.46 10.81 53.45
C GLU A 540 -29.44 10.69 51.90
N ALA A 541 -30.62 10.52 51.30
CA ALA A 541 -31.10 10.80 49.92
C ALA A 541 -30.16 11.49 48.88
N SER A 542 -30.11 11.06 47.60
CA SER A 542 -31.05 11.43 46.49
C SER A 542 -31.03 12.94 46.11
N SER A 543 -31.04 13.42 44.86
CA SER A 543 -31.37 12.81 43.54
C SER A 543 -30.86 13.68 42.35
N ASN A 544 -31.08 13.17 41.12
CA ASN A 544 -31.08 13.83 39.80
C ASN A 544 -30.98 15.37 39.66
N VAL A 545 -30.10 15.84 38.76
CA VAL A 545 -30.33 17.05 37.92
C VAL A 545 -29.87 16.79 36.48
N THR A 546 -30.53 17.41 35.49
CA THR A 546 -30.34 17.16 34.05
C THR A 546 -29.75 18.36 33.29
N ALA A 547 -29.07 18.07 32.18
CA ALA A 547 -29.02 18.87 30.93
C ALA A 547 -28.24 20.21 30.84
N THR A 548 -27.51 20.31 29.72
CA THR A 548 -27.25 21.50 28.87
C THR A 548 -26.51 22.73 29.40
N GLY A 549 -25.55 23.20 28.59
CA GLY A 549 -24.89 24.52 28.71
C GLY A 549 -23.66 24.57 27.79
N ALA A 550 -23.38 25.70 27.13
CA ALA A 550 -22.31 25.78 26.12
C ALA A 550 -21.51 27.08 26.13
N ALA A 551 -20.24 26.94 25.73
CA ALA A 551 -19.36 27.93 25.11
C ALA A 551 -18.67 29.05 25.94
N ALA A 552 -17.52 29.45 25.39
CA ALA A 552 -16.84 30.76 25.47
C ALA A 552 -15.85 31.09 26.62
N TYR A 553 -14.57 31.22 26.21
CA TYR A 553 -13.56 32.22 26.61
C TYR A 553 -13.19 32.47 28.10
N GLY A 554 -11.89 32.34 28.40
CA GLY A 554 -11.25 32.91 29.59
C GLY A 554 -9.75 32.55 29.64
N SER A 555 -8.86 33.54 29.83
CA SER A 555 -7.40 33.34 29.78
C SER A 555 -6.72 33.56 31.13
N SER A 556 -5.61 32.82 31.33
CA SER A 556 -4.48 33.18 32.23
C SER A 556 -4.71 33.24 33.74
N SER A 557 -3.97 32.42 34.50
CA SER A 557 -2.78 32.92 35.22
C SER A 557 -1.98 31.79 35.90
N ARG A 558 -0.86 32.16 36.54
CA ARG A 558 0.25 31.29 36.98
C ARG A 558 -0.05 30.57 38.30
N GLY A 559 0.47 29.36 38.47
CA GLY A 559 0.66 28.72 39.77
C GLY A 559 1.84 27.76 39.73
N SER A 560 2.91 28.04 40.47
CA SER A 560 4.05 27.12 40.63
C SER A 560 3.84 26.25 41.87
N GLY A 561 3.96 24.93 41.73
CA GLY A 561 3.87 23.98 42.85
C GLY A 561 4.61 22.70 42.54
N ASN A 562 5.72 22.46 43.25
CA ASN A 562 6.48 21.22 43.12
C ASN A 562 5.86 20.10 43.96
N THR A 563 5.26 19.11 43.31
CA THR A 563 5.07 17.77 43.89
C THR A 563 5.53 16.73 42.89
N ALA A 564 6.62 16.02 43.21
CA ALA A 564 7.18 14.96 42.37
C ALA A 564 6.34 13.67 42.50
N SER A 565 5.10 13.71 42.03
CA SER A 565 4.27 12.52 41.86
C SER A 565 4.83 11.71 40.69
N SER A 566 5.29 10.49 40.98
CA SER A 566 5.77 9.53 40.00
C SER A 566 4.62 9.00 39.14
N SER A 567 4.22 9.81 38.16
CA SER A 567 3.26 9.44 37.13
C SER A 567 3.76 8.23 36.37
N ASN A 568 3.30 7.05 36.77
CA ASN A 568 3.35 5.84 35.97
C ASN A 568 2.45 6.05 34.75
N SER A 569 3.00 6.75 33.75
CA SER A 569 2.49 6.81 32.38
C SER A 569 2.60 5.42 31.77
N ARG A 570 1.75 4.50 32.23
CA ARG A 570 1.38 3.29 31.52
C ARG A 570 0.94 3.78 30.14
N SER A 571 1.80 3.55 29.15
CA SER A 571 1.45 3.78 27.75
C SER A 571 0.18 2.99 27.50
N SER A 572 -0.95 3.70 27.41
CA SER A 572 -2.26 3.06 27.33
C SER A 572 -2.25 2.27 26.04
N SER A 573 -2.27 0.93 26.17
CA SER A 573 -2.14 0.00 25.04
C SER A 573 -3.05 0.48 23.92
N GLN A 574 -2.44 0.85 22.78
CA GLN A 574 -3.17 1.36 21.63
C GLN A 574 -4.32 0.39 21.38
N GLN A 575 -5.56 0.88 21.48
CA GLN A 575 -6.72 0.00 21.48
C GLN A 575 -6.69 -0.85 20.22
N VAL A 576 -6.85 -2.17 20.41
CA VAL A 576 -6.80 -3.18 19.34
C VAL A 576 -7.66 -2.68 18.20
N GLN A 577 -6.99 -2.31 17.11
CA GLN A 577 -7.66 -1.66 16.01
C GLN A 577 -8.64 -2.67 15.43
N TRP A 578 -9.86 -2.20 15.17
CA TRP A 578 -10.95 -3.01 14.62
C TRP A 578 -11.45 -4.16 15.54
N SER A 579 -11.08 -4.20 16.82
CA SER A 579 -11.54 -5.20 17.83
C SER A 579 -13.06 -5.46 17.85
N TYR A 580 -13.89 -4.45 17.52
CA TYR A 580 -15.34 -4.59 17.41
C TYR A 580 -15.77 -5.70 16.41
N LEU A 581 -14.92 -6.07 15.44
CA LEU A 581 -15.16 -7.13 14.47
C LEU A 581 -15.37 -8.50 15.14
N LEU A 582 -14.68 -8.76 16.25
CA LEU A 582 -14.81 -10.00 17.03
C LEU A 582 -16.22 -10.18 17.63
N HIS A 583 -16.94 -9.06 17.81
CA HIS A 583 -18.28 -9.04 18.41
C HIS A 583 -19.42 -8.96 17.38
N LEU A 584 -19.15 -9.05 16.06
CA LEU A 584 -20.17 -8.87 15.02
C LEU A 584 -21.42 -9.75 15.17
N GLN A 585 -21.26 -11.00 15.63
CA GLN A 585 -22.39 -11.92 15.82
C GLN A 585 -23.29 -11.50 17.00
N GLN A 586 -22.70 -10.92 18.05
CA GLN A 586 -23.41 -10.36 19.21
C GLN A 586 -24.06 -9.01 18.85
N LEU A 587 -23.37 -8.18 18.06
CA LEU A 587 -23.78 -6.82 17.70
C LEU A 587 -24.79 -6.75 16.54
N ASN A 588 -25.00 -7.84 15.77
CA ASN A 588 -25.86 -7.81 14.60
C ASN A 588 -26.64 -9.12 14.34
N PRO A 589 -27.97 -9.17 14.64
CA PRO A 589 -28.77 -10.37 14.42
C PRO A 589 -28.98 -10.73 12.94
N ARG A 590 -28.77 -9.79 11.99
CA ARG A 590 -28.82 -10.12 10.56
C ARG A 590 -27.61 -10.91 10.10
N TRP A 591 -26.45 -10.69 10.73
CA TRP A 591 -25.26 -11.49 10.49
C TRP A 591 -25.42 -12.87 11.12
N ALA A 592 -25.85 -12.95 12.38
CA ALA A 592 -26.14 -14.23 13.04
C ALA A 592 -27.17 -15.09 12.26
N ALA A 593 -28.20 -14.48 11.67
CA ALA A 593 -29.15 -15.19 10.82
C ALA A 593 -28.53 -15.71 9.50
N ALA A 594 -27.70 -14.91 8.83
CA ALA A 594 -27.01 -15.34 7.60
C ALA A 594 -25.98 -16.45 7.87
N VAL A 595 -25.28 -16.39 9.01
CA VAL A 595 -24.41 -17.45 9.53
C VAL A 595 -25.19 -18.75 9.71
N ALA A 596 -26.31 -18.72 10.44
CA ALA A 596 -27.12 -19.91 10.69
C ALA A 596 -27.75 -20.50 9.41
N GLU A 597 -28.13 -19.66 8.45
CA GLU A 597 -28.67 -20.10 7.16
C GLU A 597 -27.61 -20.79 6.29
N TYR A 598 -26.38 -20.27 6.26
CA TYR A 598 -25.25 -20.90 5.56
C TYR A 598 -24.82 -22.21 6.25
N GLU A 599 -24.72 -22.21 7.58
CA GLU A 599 -24.38 -23.38 8.39
C GLU A 599 -25.38 -24.53 8.19
N ALA A 600 -26.68 -24.23 8.16
CA ALA A 600 -27.74 -25.20 7.82
C ALA A 600 -27.67 -25.66 6.34
N GLY A 601 -27.25 -24.77 5.42
CA GLY A 601 -27.03 -25.09 4.02
C GLY A 601 -25.91 -26.12 3.82
N LEU A 602 -24.79 -25.98 4.54
CA LEU A 602 -23.68 -26.94 4.53
C LEU A 602 -24.10 -28.29 5.15
N GLN A 603 -24.77 -28.26 6.30
CA GLN A 603 -25.27 -29.47 6.98
C GLN A 603 -26.22 -30.29 6.10
N ASN A 604 -27.05 -29.64 5.27
CA ASN A 604 -27.95 -30.31 4.34
C ASN A 604 -27.18 -31.07 3.25
N ILE A 605 -26.11 -30.50 2.68
CA ILE A 605 -25.25 -31.21 1.72
C ILE A 605 -24.55 -32.40 2.38
N ALA A 606 -23.99 -32.23 3.58
CA ALA A 606 -23.34 -33.34 4.30
C ALA A 606 -24.32 -34.51 4.54
N GLN A 607 -25.57 -34.21 4.89
CA GLN A 607 -26.62 -35.23 5.04
C GLN A 607 -27.00 -35.94 3.73
N GLN A 608 -26.87 -35.26 2.58
CA GLN A 608 -27.16 -35.84 1.26
C GLN A 608 -26.01 -36.66 0.67
N LEU A 609 -24.76 -36.31 0.97
CA LEU A 609 -23.56 -37.04 0.51
C LEU A 609 -23.32 -38.33 1.31
N GLY A 610 -23.84 -38.43 2.54
CA GLY A 610 -23.76 -39.63 3.38
C GLY A 610 -22.61 -39.59 4.39
N GLN A 611 -22.58 -40.57 5.29
CA GLN A 611 -21.68 -40.57 6.47
C GLN A 611 -20.25 -41.05 6.19
N ASP A 612 -19.96 -41.67 5.03
CA ASP A 612 -18.62 -42.16 4.70
C ASP A 612 -17.65 -41.04 4.22
N TYR A 613 -18.05 -39.77 4.33
CA TYR A 613 -17.37 -38.61 3.75
C TYR A 613 -16.90 -37.60 4.82
N ASP A 614 -16.09 -38.07 5.79
CA ASP A 614 -15.48 -37.23 6.84
C ASP A 614 -14.48 -36.15 6.33
N SER A 615 -14.27 -36.04 5.02
CA SER A 615 -13.42 -35.02 4.39
C SER A 615 -13.95 -34.56 3.02
N VAL A 616 -15.15 -33.96 3.01
CA VAL A 616 -15.66 -33.26 1.81
C VAL A 616 -14.89 -31.95 1.63
N SER A 617 -13.87 -31.96 0.78
CA SER A 617 -13.35 -30.72 0.19
C SER A 617 -14.42 -30.09 -0.72
N CYS A 618 -14.50 -28.75 -0.80
CA CYS A 618 -15.42 -28.06 -1.71
C CYS A 618 -15.21 -28.40 -3.21
N ALA A 619 -14.14 -29.11 -3.57
CA ALA A 619 -13.89 -29.62 -4.91
C ALA A 619 -14.97 -30.59 -5.45
N GLU A 620 -15.75 -31.26 -4.58
CA GLU A 620 -16.69 -32.32 -4.98
C GLU A 620 -18.18 -31.98 -4.74
N ILE A 621 -18.54 -30.69 -4.66
CA ILE A 621 -19.97 -30.28 -4.58
C ILE A 621 -20.69 -30.67 -5.89
N PRO A 622 -21.74 -31.51 -5.85
CA PRO A 622 -22.44 -31.92 -7.07
C PRO A 622 -23.07 -30.74 -7.82
N ASP A 623 -22.99 -30.72 -9.15
CA ASP A 623 -23.47 -29.62 -10.03
C ASP A 623 -24.92 -29.18 -9.77
N ALA A 624 -25.77 -30.06 -9.24
CA ALA A 624 -27.14 -29.76 -8.84
C ALA A 624 -27.25 -28.78 -7.65
N HIS A 625 -26.24 -28.72 -6.79
CA HIS A 625 -26.23 -27.95 -5.54
C HIS A 625 -25.34 -26.71 -5.58
N VAL A 626 -24.38 -26.63 -6.51
CA VAL A 626 -23.47 -25.49 -6.70
C VAL A 626 -24.23 -24.16 -6.74
N GLY A 627 -25.30 -24.06 -7.54
CA GLY A 627 -26.09 -22.83 -7.67
C GLY A 627 -26.82 -22.40 -6.39
N GLN A 628 -27.30 -23.36 -5.57
CA GLN A 628 -27.94 -23.06 -4.29
C GLN A 628 -26.92 -22.59 -3.25
N GLN A 629 -25.77 -23.26 -3.17
CA GLN A 629 -24.70 -22.87 -2.26
C GLN A 629 -24.10 -21.52 -2.66
N TYR A 630 -23.89 -21.26 -3.96
CA TYR A 630 -23.41 -19.97 -4.45
C TYR A 630 -24.32 -18.81 -4.00
N ALA A 631 -25.65 -18.99 -4.08
CA ALA A 631 -26.60 -18.01 -3.58
C ALA A 631 -26.52 -17.81 -2.04
N ALA A 632 -26.32 -18.89 -1.27
CA ALA A 632 -26.16 -18.82 0.19
C ALA A 632 -24.83 -18.18 0.60
N ALA A 633 -23.72 -18.53 -0.06
CA ALA A 633 -22.38 -17.98 0.10
C ALA A 633 -22.36 -16.47 -0.18
N LEU A 634 -22.94 -16.03 -1.30
CA LEU A 634 -23.07 -14.59 -1.57
C LEU A 634 -24.01 -13.90 -0.58
N LYS A 635 -25.05 -14.57 -0.06
CA LYS A 635 -25.91 -14.01 0.99
C LYS A 635 -25.14 -13.79 2.30
N LEU A 636 -24.27 -14.73 2.67
CA LEU A 636 -23.34 -14.62 3.80
C LEU A 636 -22.37 -13.45 3.59
N CYS A 637 -21.66 -13.40 2.46
CA CYS A 637 -20.69 -12.33 2.17
C CYS A 637 -21.36 -10.94 2.04
N ARG A 638 -22.52 -10.84 1.38
CA ARG A 638 -23.35 -9.61 1.31
C ARG A 638 -23.85 -9.18 2.70
N ALA A 639 -24.09 -10.12 3.62
CA ALA A 639 -24.41 -9.81 5.01
C ALA A 639 -23.17 -9.29 5.77
N LEU A 640 -22.04 -10.00 5.74
CA LEU A 640 -20.80 -9.63 6.44
C LEU A 640 -20.34 -8.22 6.04
N ALA A 641 -20.20 -7.98 4.74
CA ALA A 641 -19.80 -6.69 4.17
C ALA A 641 -20.79 -5.54 4.46
N ALA A 642 -22.03 -5.85 4.88
CA ALA A 642 -23.04 -4.86 5.27
C ALA A 642 -23.14 -4.62 6.80
N VAL A 643 -22.57 -5.50 7.63
CA VAL A 643 -22.58 -5.37 9.10
C VAL A 643 -21.25 -4.89 9.68
N ALA A 644 -20.15 -4.99 8.92
CA ALA A 644 -18.79 -4.69 9.34
C ALA A 644 -18.22 -3.47 8.58
N PRO A 645 -18.31 -2.24 9.14
CA PRO A 645 -17.85 -1.03 8.48
C PRO A 645 -16.31 -0.97 8.37
N VAL A 646 -15.77 -1.22 7.18
CA VAL A 646 -14.31 -1.36 6.99
C VAL A 646 -13.60 -0.01 7.25
N PRO A 647 -12.63 0.06 8.17
CA PRO A 647 -12.10 1.33 8.67
C PRO A 647 -11.02 1.97 7.79
N VAL A 648 -10.34 1.15 6.98
CA VAL A 648 -9.18 1.50 6.16
C VAL A 648 -9.53 1.85 4.71
N VAL A 649 -10.76 1.58 4.26
CA VAL A 649 -11.22 1.81 2.88
C VAL A 649 -12.58 2.51 2.82
N CYS A 650 -12.99 2.97 1.64
CA CYS A 650 -14.28 3.64 1.46
C CYS A 650 -15.42 2.65 1.69
N ASN A 651 -16.32 2.94 2.64
CA ASN A 651 -17.37 2.01 3.07
C ASN A 651 -18.47 1.74 2.03
N ASN A 652 -18.65 2.63 1.03
CA ASN A 652 -19.60 2.42 -0.06
C ASN A 652 -19.15 1.25 -0.95
N PRO A 653 -19.95 0.17 -1.13
CA PRO A 653 -19.57 -0.97 -1.97
C PRO A 653 -19.54 -0.60 -3.46
N GLY A 654 -20.46 0.24 -3.93
CA GLY A 654 -20.45 0.83 -5.27
C GLY A 654 -19.52 2.05 -5.36
N CYS A 655 -18.30 1.92 -4.87
CA CYS A 655 -17.29 2.98 -4.91
C CYS A 655 -16.23 2.68 -5.98
N GLU A 656 -16.54 2.97 -7.23
CA GLU A 656 -15.58 2.86 -8.36
C GLU A 656 -14.45 3.90 -8.30
N SER A 657 -14.59 4.97 -7.49
CA SER A 657 -13.59 6.04 -7.38
C SER A 657 -12.25 5.54 -6.84
N LEU A 658 -11.25 5.45 -7.73
CA LEU A 658 -9.83 5.23 -7.39
C LEU A 658 -9.08 6.55 -7.15
N ALA A 659 -9.57 7.66 -7.71
CA ALA A 659 -8.91 8.97 -7.71
C ALA A 659 -8.55 9.47 -6.29
N GLY A 660 -7.24 9.59 -6.03
CA GLY A 660 -6.67 10.17 -4.81
C GLY A 660 -5.47 9.40 -4.24
N LEU A 661 -4.72 10.05 -3.34
CA LEU A 661 -3.72 9.37 -2.53
C LEU A 661 -4.40 8.39 -1.56
N THR A 662 -4.14 7.08 -1.71
CA THR A 662 -4.55 5.89 -0.88
C THR A 662 -5.98 5.87 -0.33
N GLU A 663 -6.62 4.70 -0.16
CA GLU A 663 -7.99 4.74 0.39
C GLU A 663 -8.07 5.24 1.83
N ALA A 664 -6.99 5.06 2.60
CA ALA A 664 -6.82 5.64 3.92
C ALA A 664 -6.83 7.19 3.89
N ALA A 665 -6.19 7.84 2.91
CA ALA A 665 -6.08 9.31 2.86
C ALA A 665 -7.17 9.96 1.98
N ALA A 666 -7.56 9.34 0.87
CA ALA A 666 -8.73 9.72 0.07
C ALA A 666 -10.00 9.72 0.93
N ALA A 667 -10.11 8.78 1.88
CA ALA A 667 -11.14 8.80 2.91
C ALA A 667 -10.90 9.84 4.04
N SER A 668 -10.70 11.07 3.59
CA SER A 668 -10.74 12.33 4.36
C SER A 668 -12.04 12.55 5.14
N LYS A 669 -13.12 11.82 4.83
CA LYS A 669 -14.43 11.96 5.49
C LYS A 669 -14.72 10.75 6.37
N ALA A 670 -14.59 10.97 7.68
CA ALA A 670 -15.03 10.06 8.73
C ALA A 670 -16.50 10.30 9.08
N CYS A 671 -17.28 9.22 9.26
CA CYS A 671 -18.64 9.28 9.78
C CYS A 671 -18.65 9.89 11.19
N ALA A 672 -19.49 10.89 11.45
CA ALA A 672 -19.49 11.62 12.72
C ALA A 672 -19.84 10.75 13.95
N GLY A 673 -20.55 9.63 13.74
CA GLY A 673 -20.80 8.61 14.77
C GLY A 673 -19.62 7.66 14.91
N CYS A 674 -19.61 6.57 14.12
CA CYS A 674 -18.63 5.49 14.28
C CYS A 674 -17.24 5.76 13.66
N ARG A 675 -16.93 6.96 13.17
CA ARG A 675 -15.63 7.33 12.52
C ARG A 675 -15.28 6.63 11.20
N CYS A 676 -16.10 5.72 10.69
CA CYS A 676 -15.78 5.00 9.45
C CYS A 676 -15.65 5.86 8.20
N ARG A 677 -14.83 5.35 7.28
CA ARG A 677 -14.17 6.12 6.21
C ARG A 677 -14.92 6.09 4.87
N TYR A 678 -14.99 7.25 4.22
CA TYR A 678 -15.55 7.45 2.88
C TYR A 678 -14.71 8.42 2.06
N CYS A 679 -14.43 8.09 0.79
CA CYS A 679 -13.69 8.98 -0.12
C CYS A 679 -14.44 10.29 -0.47
N SER A 680 -15.77 10.27 -0.38
CA SER A 680 -16.62 11.42 -0.72
C SER A 680 -17.92 11.44 0.08
N ALA A 681 -18.54 12.62 0.16
CA ALA A 681 -19.87 12.75 0.77
C ALA A 681 -20.96 12.07 -0.08
N ALA A 682 -20.77 11.96 -1.40
CA ALA A 682 -21.65 11.21 -2.29
C ALA A 682 -21.64 9.71 -1.94
N CYS A 683 -20.45 9.12 -1.76
CA CYS A 683 -20.31 7.73 -1.31
C CYS A 683 -20.93 7.50 0.09
N GLN A 684 -20.72 8.42 1.03
CA GLN A 684 -21.36 8.35 2.35
C GLN A 684 -22.90 8.41 2.23
N THR A 685 -23.44 9.27 1.37
CA THR A 685 -24.89 9.44 1.17
C THR A 685 -25.52 8.22 0.50
N ALA A 686 -24.86 7.62 -0.50
CA ALA A 686 -25.31 6.41 -1.17
C ALA A 686 -25.39 5.23 -0.19
N ASP A 687 -24.32 5.01 0.59
CA ASP A 687 -24.22 3.91 1.55
C ASP A 687 -25.06 4.13 2.83
N TRP A 688 -25.49 5.37 3.12
CA TRP A 688 -26.13 5.73 4.39
C TRP A 688 -27.33 4.85 4.76
N ARG A 689 -28.12 4.37 3.79
CA ARG A 689 -29.26 3.47 4.04
C ARG A 689 -28.83 2.14 4.70
N ARG A 690 -27.66 1.62 4.32
CA ARG A 690 -27.04 0.39 4.85
C ARG A 690 -26.27 0.73 6.13
N HIS A 691 -25.34 1.68 6.04
CA HIS A 691 -24.44 2.08 7.13
C HIS A 691 -25.14 2.58 8.40
N LYS A 692 -26.27 3.30 8.29
CA LYS A 692 -27.02 3.85 9.43
C LYS A 692 -27.42 2.80 10.49
N ARG A 693 -27.52 1.52 10.12
CA ARG A 693 -27.76 0.43 11.09
C ARG A 693 -26.46 0.05 11.83
N ALA A 694 -25.40 -0.28 11.10
CA ALA A 694 -24.11 -0.66 11.69
C ALA A 694 -23.52 0.47 12.55
N CYS A 695 -23.55 1.72 12.07
CA CYS A 695 -23.12 2.90 12.83
C CYS A 695 -23.87 3.08 14.17
N ARG A 696 -25.14 2.65 14.25
CA ARG A 696 -25.92 2.67 15.50
C ARG A 696 -25.50 1.54 16.44
N CYS A 697 -25.28 0.33 15.93
CA CYS A 697 -24.78 -0.78 16.74
C CYS A 697 -23.41 -0.45 17.36
N MET A 698 -22.48 0.09 16.57
CA MET A 698 -21.16 0.52 17.05
C MET A 698 -21.27 1.62 18.12
N ALA A 699 -22.04 2.69 17.85
CA ALA A 699 -22.24 3.77 18.81
C ALA A 699 -22.91 3.31 20.12
N ALA A 700 -23.84 2.34 20.05
CA ALA A 700 -24.47 1.74 21.24
C ALA A 700 -23.51 0.83 22.02
N ALA A 701 -22.55 0.19 21.34
CA ALA A 701 -21.47 -0.58 21.94
C ALA A 701 -20.29 0.29 22.44
N GLY A 702 -20.36 1.62 22.29
CA GLY A 702 -19.26 2.53 22.62
C GLY A 702 -18.03 2.42 21.71
N THR A 703 -18.14 1.74 20.55
CA THR A 703 -17.01 1.47 19.65
C THR A 703 -16.96 2.44 18.46
N THR A 704 -15.73 2.78 18.05
CA THR A 704 -15.43 3.50 16.81
C THR A 704 -14.65 2.61 15.85
N CYS A 705 -14.62 2.99 14.57
CA CYS A 705 -13.83 2.36 13.52
C CYS A 705 -12.33 2.63 13.64
N GLY A 706 -11.88 3.35 14.67
CA GLY A 706 -10.51 3.83 14.90
C GLY A 706 -10.51 5.06 15.77
#